data_AF-A0A351HYY7-F1
#
_entry.id   AF-A0A351HYY7-F1
#
_cell.length_a   1.000
_cell.length_b   1.000
_cell.length_c   1.000
_cell.angle_alpha   90.00
_cell.angle_beta   90.00
_cell.angle_gamma   90.00
#
_symmetry.space_group_name_H-M   'P 1'
#
loop_
_entity.id
_entity.type
_entity.pdbx_description
1 polymer ?
#
loop_
_entity_poly.entity_id
_entity_poly.type
_entity_poly.pdbx_seq_one_letter_code
_entity_poly.pdbx_strand_id
1 'polypeptide(L)'
;MPDRYSSSLPAPRWPVTDAFGTKLDAAELLRGVAGKFPSDFRLTLDDTGAILSVNASDLAHPQLEQALSWLKDRFAGLSVRVAKEALLRGERPRFKDERRLPVLTVALLEVSPETAQTAASARALSRRLGMKKNEPAVELKILLSRLGSSTNEAGPVEAGKGPFLLAWRRPANAAGFAPAVFLAASRERKALSWLVGQLRESPGPLPQDFRVLLEGLERGILRRPTVAAEGSDIVVDPHRCEGCDVCAGVCPASRLERGGAVLPGSVPCLHCFDCVEACPQDALRPPYSFTSAMRAEAAGDRPGWLSRLRGDAGPALPAPFPPSYLLPKPKAPKKPRYILGLAINTMQEHAAALLKDGELVGAVEEEKLARIRHYGWPPPGTHRFGFTLEESFCRRAIRLLLSKAGITLDDVDLIAVNGLPPRYGMAYASAPPEAPLPVIRSGRLIFIPHHLCHAASAFRVSGQKDSWVLSVDGRGERQTAAVFRARRGGLSQVYELPSLVSRSIGGVYESVTRLLGFGSHGQGIVMALASSGRPIIPFERFLSWKDERTMSIDEDLAADLEVLKRLPDAPLKPEHRDLAASLQKSLEDTILGILGAFVPSRPAGLCVAGGVALNCRMNRLIREKFRPREMFVQPAANDAGTALGAALEAHSLTSSGGRPFVMGSACLGPDFSPSEVAAALDAAGLSYHRPDDVCRQAAGLLAQGKILGWFQGRLEFGPRALGARSLLADPRDSGMKDRVNILKGRHAWRPFGPSILAGREAEWFEDSFDSRFMLFTVSVREQKKSLIPAVLHDDGTTRPQSVHAGESPLYHRLISEFERLTSVPMVLNTSFNRKDEPIICTPAEAAEAFKAMGADALVIGPFIATTAAPRQSAPMTPKTLSALPGGRRLSLRVTVDCDLKCPHCTIQDLSGLPPRSLKDALAALEGGRRAGCDELVVMRGEPALWPHLTELAVAARAMGYRFLQLQTNARPFARPRTLARLLAAVDAAEVILLGPDEATHDALSGATGSFREALMGTKALLGAGKEVLVTVPVLRRNFRRLDAVPALLSRLGVRRVQFNFPRPVQMPREVAVEPLLRLADAAEAVGRAAGAAAGLGLSVTTEGLPLCLLDEGLRSGAESAEAWDRFRADDLNGVHDGLGVQIQARPQPPACRICVLRESCPRTWALYLEIFGSAELRTVR
;
A
#
# COMPACT_ATOMS: atom_id res chain seq x y z
N MET A 1 -37.63 15.73 -69.00
CA MET A 1 -38.13 14.38 -68.69
C MET A 1 -37.47 13.92 -67.40
N PRO A 2 -38.27 13.81 -66.33
CA PRO A 2 -37.86 13.36 -65.01
C PRO A 2 -37.96 11.83 -64.91
N ASP A 3 -37.28 11.26 -63.91
CA ASP A 3 -37.75 10.16 -63.05
C ASP A 3 -36.52 9.68 -62.25
N ARG A 4 -36.47 9.67 -60.92
CA ARG A 4 -37.53 9.38 -59.95
C ARG A 4 -37.25 10.11 -58.64
N TYR A 5 -38.11 11.05 -58.27
CA TYR A 5 -38.38 11.39 -56.87
C TYR A 5 -39.88 11.19 -56.63
N SER A 6 -40.29 9.94 -56.40
CA SER A 6 -41.53 9.70 -55.67
C SER A 6 -41.20 9.65 -54.17
N SER A 7 -41.51 10.76 -53.51
CA SER A 7 -42.11 10.82 -52.18
C SER A 7 -41.66 9.78 -51.13
N SER A 8 -40.80 10.21 -50.20
CA SER A 8 -41.00 10.00 -48.75
C SER A 8 -39.83 10.58 -47.94
N LEU A 9 -39.71 11.91 -47.92
CA LEU A 9 -39.09 12.55 -46.75
C LEU A 9 -40.23 12.95 -45.82
N PRO A 10 -40.39 12.31 -44.65
CA PRO A 10 -41.37 12.74 -43.68
C PRO A 10 -41.00 14.14 -43.19
N ALA A 11 -42.02 14.97 -42.92
CA ALA A 11 -41.85 16.24 -42.21
C ALA A 11 -40.92 16.04 -40.99
N PRO A 12 -39.97 16.96 -40.74
CA PRO A 12 -38.98 16.77 -39.69
C PRO A 12 -39.68 16.59 -38.33
N ARG A 13 -39.53 15.39 -37.76
CA ARG A 13 -40.01 15.06 -36.40
C ARG A 13 -39.12 15.68 -35.32
N TRP A 14 -38.83 16.97 -35.37
CA TRP A 14 -38.21 17.67 -34.23
C TRP A 14 -38.74 19.09 -34.17
N PRO A 15 -39.25 19.53 -33.01
CA PRO A 15 -39.47 20.94 -32.82
C PRO A 15 -38.16 21.70 -32.67
N VAL A 16 -37.90 22.69 -33.52
CA VAL A 16 -36.87 23.69 -33.24
C VAL A 16 -37.38 24.50 -32.07
N THR A 17 -36.78 24.41 -30.90
CA THR A 17 -37.16 25.26 -29.77
C THR A 17 -36.01 26.17 -29.40
N ASP A 18 -36.33 27.39 -28.98
CA ASP A 18 -35.32 28.28 -28.43
C ASP A 18 -34.86 27.82 -27.02
N ALA A 19 -33.99 28.59 -26.38
CA ALA A 19 -33.31 28.19 -25.14
C ALA A 19 -34.24 27.92 -23.92
N PHE A 20 -35.56 28.14 -24.04
CA PHE A 20 -36.57 27.81 -23.01
C PHE A 20 -37.60 26.76 -23.44
N GLY A 21 -37.58 26.30 -24.69
CA GLY A 21 -38.45 25.21 -25.14
C GLY A 21 -39.66 25.62 -26.01
N THR A 22 -39.73 26.84 -26.55
CA THR A 22 -40.83 27.28 -27.44
C THR A 22 -40.48 27.08 -28.92
N LYS A 23 -41.40 26.49 -29.70
CA LYS A 23 -41.20 25.97 -31.06
C LYS A 23 -41.19 27.05 -32.17
N LEU A 24 -40.12 27.15 -32.97
CA LEU A 24 -40.03 27.98 -34.19
C LEU A 24 -40.27 27.14 -35.47
N ASP A 25 -41.09 27.65 -36.40
CA ASP A 25 -41.42 26.98 -37.66
C ASP A 25 -40.40 27.30 -38.77
N ALA A 26 -39.51 26.34 -39.04
CA ALA A 26 -38.52 26.42 -40.12
C ALA A 26 -39.15 26.54 -41.52
N ALA A 27 -40.41 26.10 -41.70
CA ALA A 27 -41.11 26.20 -42.97
C ALA A 27 -41.57 27.63 -43.27
N GLU A 28 -41.87 28.44 -42.26
CA GLU A 28 -42.24 29.85 -42.43
C GLU A 28 -41.04 30.72 -42.82
N LEU A 29 -39.86 30.42 -42.24
CA LEU A 29 -38.58 31.08 -42.52
C LEU A 29 -38.10 30.78 -43.96
N LEU A 30 -38.27 29.55 -44.43
CA LEU A 30 -37.95 29.15 -45.80
C LEU A 30 -39.00 29.65 -46.81
N ARG A 31 -40.30 29.67 -46.48
CA ARG A 31 -41.37 30.18 -47.36
C ARG A 31 -41.28 31.69 -47.61
N GLY A 32 -40.91 32.48 -46.60
CA GLY A 32 -40.72 33.92 -46.73
C GLY A 32 -39.56 34.30 -47.66
N VAL A 33 -38.53 33.45 -47.74
CA VAL A 33 -37.34 33.65 -48.58
C VAL A 33 -37.49 33.01 -49.96
N ALA A 34 -37.99 31.78 -50.06
CA ALA A 34 -38.03 31.03 -51.32
C ALA A 34 -38.98 31.60 -52.39
N GLY A 35 -39.95 32.45 -52.01
CA GLY A 35 -40.95 33.01 -52.95
C GLY A 35 -40.67 34.41 -53.48
N LYS A 36 -39.59 35.08 -53.05
CA LYS A 36 -39.34 36.50 -53.37
C LYS A 36 -37.97 36.81 -54.01
N PHE A 37 -37.08 35.83 -54.19
CA PHE A 37 -35.72 36.07 -54.68
C PHE A 37 -35.35 35.17 -55.90
N PRO A 38 -34.57 35.66 -56.89
CA PRO A 38 -34.01 34.82 -57.95
C PRO A 38 -33.02 33.78 -57.40
N SER A 39 -32.71 32.74 -58.17
CA SER A 39 -32.05 31.47 -57.80
C SER A 39 -30.66 31.52 -57.15
N ASP A 40 -30.09 32.70 -56.95
CA ASP A 40 -28.64 32.84 -56.76
C ASP A 40 -28.24 33.24 -55.33
N PHE A 41 -29.20 33.17 -54.39
CA PHE A 41 -28.99 33.41 -52.96
C PHE A 41 -29.04 32.09 -52.17
N ARG A 42 -28.09 31.90 -51.24
CA ARG A 42 -28.14 30.79 -50.27
C ARG A 42 -28.19 31.34 -48.85
N LEU A 43 -29.32 31.13 -48.18
CA LEU A 43 -29.48 31.36 -46.74
C LEU A 43 -29.15 30.07 -45.99
N THR A 44 -28.14 30.13 -45.14
CA THR A 44 -27.71 29.00 -44.30
C THR A 44 -27.89 29.38 -42.84
N LEU A 45 -28.76 28.66 -42.13
CA LEU A 45 -28.95 28.83 -40.69
C LEU A 45 -28.03 27.87 -39.95
N ASP A 46 -27.28 28.36 -38.97
CA ASP A 46 -26.55 27.52 -38.03
C ASP A 46 -26.86 27.86 -36.57
N ASP A 47 -26.29 27.07 -35.67
CA ASP A 47 -26.52 27.04 -34.23
C ASP A 47 -26.27 28.40 -33.51
N THR A 48 -25.76 29.44 -34.20
CA THR A 48 -25.43 30.78 -33.65
C THR A 48 -25.93 31.98 -34.46
N GLY A 49 -26.52 31.78 -35.65
CA GLY A 49 -26.88 32.90 -36.54
C GLY A 49 -27.31 32.47 -37.94
N ALA A 50 -27.75 33.43 -38.76
CA ALA A 50 -28.12 33.20 -40.16
C ALA A 50 -27.04 33.76 -41.10
N ILE A 51 -26.51 32.98 -42.04
CA ILE A 51 -25.48 33.43 -42.98
C ILE A 51 -26.05 33.43 -44.39
N LEU A 52 -26.03 34.59 -45.03
CA LEU A 52 -26.54 34.78 -46.39
C LEU A 52 -25.34 34.95 -47.34
N SER A 53 -25.12 33.98 -48.22
CA SER A 53 -24.02 34.02 -49.20
C SER A 53 -24.53 34.47 -50.56
N VAL A 54 -23.78 35.36 -51.21
CA VAL A 54 -24.13 36.02 -52.47
C VAL A 54 -22.95 36.09 -53.42
N ASN A 55 -23.22 36.06 -54.72
CA ASN A 55 -22.20 36.21 -55.74
C ASN A 55 -21.64 37.65 -55.75
N ALA A 56 -20.38 37.78 -56.12
CA ALA A 56 -19.60 39.00 -55.94
C ALA A 56 -20.14 40.22 -56.71
N SER A 57 -20.81 39.96 -57.83
CA SER A 57 -21.45 40.92 -58.74
C SER A 57 -22.76 41.50 -58.20
N ASP A 58 -23.42 40.82 -57.25
CA ASP A 58 -24.82 41.11 -56.86
C ASP A 58 -24.93 41.81 -55.50
N LEU A 59 -23.80 42.21 -54.91
CA LEU A 59 -23.75 42.84 -53.57
C LEU A 59 -24.28 44.27 -53.50
N ALA A 60 -24.49 44.93 -54.65
CA ALA A 60 -25.14 46.25 -54.72
C ALA A 60 -26.65 46.16 -55.02
N HIS A 61 -27.22 44.95 -55.03
CA HIS A 61 -28.61 44.74 -55.43
C HIS A 61 -29.56 45.21 -54.31
N PRO A 62 -30.52 46.14 -54.58
CA PRO A 62 -31.46 46.66 -53.57
C PRO A 62 -32.27 45.58 -52.84
N GLN A 63 -32.41 44.41 -53.47
CA GLN A 63 -33.10 43.24 -52.94
C GLN A 63 -32.33 42.55 -51.80
N LEU A 64 -31.00 42.69 -51.73
CA LEU A 64 -30.17 42.11 -50.67
C LEU A 64 -30.36 42.86 -49.33
N GLU A 65 -30.42 44.19 -49.39
CA GLU A 65 -30.69 45.00 -48.18
C GLU A 65 -32.13 44.82 -47.69
N GLN A 66 -33.12 44.76 -48.59
CA GLN A 66 -34.50 44.43 -48.22
C GLN A 66 -34.62 43.05 -47.55
N ALA A 67 -33.86 42.03 -48.02
CA ALA A 67 -33.84 40.70 -47.43
C ALA A 67 -33.23 40.69 -46.02
N LEU A 68 -32.10 41.39 -45.83
CA LEU A 68 -31.43 41.50 -44.54
C LEU A 68 -32.24 42.32 -43.53
N SER A 69 -32.94 43.37 -43.98
CA SER A 69 -33.83 44.17 -43.13
C SER A 69 -35.06 43.37 -42.70
N TRP A 70 -35.70 42.63 -43.62
CA TRP A 70 -36.85 41.78 -43.29
C TRP A 70 -36.49 40.65 -42.31
N LEU A 71 -35.33 40.00 -42.48
CA LEU A 71 -34.84 38.96 -41.54
C LEU A 71 -34.51 39.53 -40.16
N LYS A 72 -33.99 40.77 -40.08
CA LYS A 72 -33.68 41.44 -38.80
C LYS A 72 -34.93 41.96 -38.07
N ASP A 73 -35.91 42.51 -38.80
CA ASP A 73 -37.16 43.01 -38.20
C ASP A 73 -38.06 41.90 -37.67
N ARG A 74 -38.09 40.74 -38.32
CA ARG A 74 -38.96 39.61 -37.93
C ARG A 74 -38.34 38.68 -36.87
N PHE A 75 -37.01 38.65 -36.75
CA PHE A 75 -36.26 37.75 -35.86
C PHE A 75 -35.17 38.47 -35.06
N ALA A 76 -35.58 39.43 -34.23
CA ALA A 76 -34.67 40.22 -33.39
C ALA A 76 -33.83 39.31 -32.47
N GLY A 77 -32.50 39.31 -32.66
CA GLY A 77 -31.55 38.53 -31.85
C GLY A 77 -30.63 37.58 -32.64
N LEU A 78 -30.90 37.31 -33.92
CA LEU A 78 -29.99 36.54 -34.78
C LEU A 78 -28.90 37.44 -35.40
N SER A 79 -27.63 37.02 -35.29
CA SER A 79 -26.54 37.67 -36.03
C SER A 79 -26.56 37.21 -37.49
N VAL A 80 -26.61 38.16 -38.42
CA VAL A 80 -26.67 37.87 -39.87
C VAL A 80 -25.45 38.43 -40.59
N ARG A 81 -24.69 37.58 -41.30
CA ARG A 81 -23.43 37.96 -41.99
C ARG A 81 -23.37 37.49 -43.45
N VAL A 82 -22.65 38.26 -44.28
CA VAL A 82 -22.47 38.04 -45.72
C VAL A 82 -20.97 37.92 -46.04
N ALA A 83 -20.53 36.92 -46.80
CA ALA A 83 -19.12 36.64 -47.10
C ALA A 83 -18.85 36.42 -48.61
N LYS A 84 -17.71 36.91 -49.13
CA LYS A 84 -17.34 36.99 -50.57
C LYS A 84 -16.22 36.00 -50.96
N GLU A 85 -16.34 35.37 -52.13
CA GLU A 85 -15.47 34.29 -52.67
C GLU A 85 -14.03 34.73 -53.02
N ALA A 86 -13.05 34.48 -52.15
CA ALA A 86 -11.63 34.61 -52.50
C ALA A 86 -10.91 33.28 -52.24
N LEU A 87 -10.86 32.40 -53.25
CA LEU A 87 -10.23 31.07 -53.18
C LEU A 87 -9.58 30.61 -54.50
N LEU A 88 -9.14 31.54 -55.37
CA LEU A 88 -8.48 31.22 -56.66
C LEU A 88 -7.00 31.67 -56.78
N ARG A 89 -6.37 32.23 -55.75
CA ARG A 89 -4.96 32.68 -55.82
C ARG A 89 -3.95 31.94 -54.92
N GLY A 90 -4.29 30.75 -54.43
CA GLY A 90 -3.29 29.83 -53.87
C GLY A 90 -2.60 30.22 -52.55
N GLU A 91 -2.96 31.34 -51.91
CA GLU A 91 -2.50 31.64 -50.54
C GLU A 91 -3.46 31.06 -49.49
N ARG A 92 -2.93 30.33 -48.50
CA ARG A 92 -3.68 29.98 -47.29
C ARG A 92 -3.57 31.13 -46.27
N PRO A 93 -4.68 31.53 -45.62
CA PRO A 93 -4.65 32.54 -44.57
C PRO A 93 -3.87 32.01 -43.35
N ARG A 94 -2.93 32.82 -42.85
CA ARG A 94 -2.22 32.58 -41.57
C ARG A 94 -3.21 32.72 -40.41
N PHE A 95 -3.24 31.75 -39.50
CA PHE A 95 -3.96 31.88 -38.23
C PHE A 95 -2.97 31.90 -37.06
N LYS A 96 -2.98 33.02 -36.32
CA LYS A 96 -2.51 33.14 -34.94
C LYS A 96 -3.41 32.28 -34.05
N ASP A 97 -2.84 31.37 -33.26
CA ASP A 97 -3.19 30.99 -31.86
C ASP A 97 -2.81 29.51 -31.57
N GLU A 98 -1.62 29.29 -31.00
CA GLU A 98 -1.02 27.98 -30.68
C GLU A 98 -1.62 27.27 -29.44
N ARG A 99 -2.83 27.64 -28.98
CA ARG A 99 -3.52 26.98 -27.84
C ARG A 99 -4.28 25.71 -28.22
N ARG A 100 -3.97 25.08 -29.36
CA ARG A 100 -4.67 23.90 -29.89
C ARG A 100 -3.67 22.87 -30.45
N LEU A 101 -2.96 22.15 -29.58
CA LEU A 101 -2.20 20.96 -29.99
C LEU A 101 -3.14 19.75 -30.23
N PRO A 102 -2.76 18.79 -31.09
CA PRO A 102 -3.65 17.89 -31.84
C PRO A 102 -3.88 16.54 -31.15
N VAL A 103 -5.14 16.06 -31.16
CA VAL A 103 -5.56 14.78 -30.56
C VAL A 103 -5.87 13.76 -31.67
N LEU A 104 -5.10 12.67 -31.75
CA LEU A 104 -5.46 11.47 -32.53
C LEU A 104 -6.46 10.64 -31.71
N THR A 105 -7.61 10.27 -32.28
CA THR A 105 -8.62 9.42 -31.60
C THR A 105 -8.81 8.12 -32.40
N VAL A 106 -8.74 6.97 -31.74
CA VAL A 106 -8.80 5.63 -32.38
C VAL A 106 -9.95 4.81 -31.76
N ALA A 107 -10.64 3.97 -32.55
CA ALA A 107 -11.60 2.99 -32.03
C ALA A 107 -11.58 1.69 -32.84
N LEU A 108 -11.97 0.60 -32.19
CA LEU A 108 -11.88 -0.72 -32.76
C LEU A 108 -13.22 -1.38 -33.01
N LEU A 109 -13.23 -2.36 -33.92
CA LEU A 109 -14.40 -3.18 -34.22
C LEU A 109 -14.03 -4.66 -34.51
N GLU A 110 -14.33 -5.57 -33.58
CA GLU A 110 -14.48 -7.00 -33.88
C GLU A 110 -15.73 -7.20 -34.79
N VAL A 111 -15.62 -8.01 -35.84
CA VAL A 111 -16.72 -8.21 -36.80
C VAL A 111 -17.55 -9.43 -36.39
N SER A 112 -18.74 -9.18 -35.85
CA SER A 112 -19.94 -9.89 -36.31
C SER A 112 -20.43 -9.19 -37.60
N PRO A 113 -21.02 -9.87 -38.60
CA PRO A 113 -21.21 -9.35 -39.97
C PRO A 113 -22.12 -8.10 -40.15
N GLU A 114 -22.49 -7.38 -39.09
CA GLU A 114 -23.48 -6.32 -39.13
C GLU A 114 -22.89 -4.91 -39.24
N THR A 115 -22.97 -4.34 -40.45
CA THR A 115 -22.61 -2.97 -40.86
C THR A 115 -23.09 -1.81 -39.95
N ALA A 116 -24.02 -2.06 -39.02
CA ALA A 116 -24.63 -1.06 -38.14
C ALA A 116 -23.74 -0.71 -36.92
N GLN A 117 -23.06 -1.69 -36.35
CA GLN A 117 -22.21 -1.52 -35.16
C GLN A 117 -20.97 -0.67 -35.50
N THR A 118 -20.45 -0.88 -36.72
CA THR A 118 -19.35 -0.13 -37.28
C THR A 118 -19.65 1.36 -37.51
N ALA A 119 -20.84 1.66 -38.03
CA ALA A 119 -21.31 3.04 -38.21
C ALA A 119 -21.52 3.77 -36.87
N ALA A 120 -21.87 3.06 -35.80
CA ALA A 120 -22.05 3.65 -34.48
C ALA A 120 -20.71 4.08 -33.86
N SER A 121 -19.67 3.25 -33.96
CA SER A 121 -18.33 3.54 -33.44
C SER A 121 -17.63 4.66 -34.19
N ALA A 122 -17.82 4.76 -35.52
CA ALA A 122 -17.35 5.90 -36.32
C ALA A 122 -18.00 7.24 -35.93
N ARG A 123 -19.31 7.23 -35.64
CA ARG A 123 -20.03 8.41 -35.10
C ARG A 123 -19.60 8.76 -33.67
N ALA A 124 -19.10 7.79 -32.90
CA ALA A 124 -18.61 8.02 -31.54
C ALA A 124 -17.21 8.65 -31.55
N LEU A 125 -16.30 8.13 -32.38
CA LEU A 125 -14.99 8.70 -32.68
C LEU A 125 -15.06 10.16 -33.14
N SER A 126 -15.93 10.41 -34.12
CA SER A 126 -16.13 11.73 -34.72
C SER A 126 -16.73 12.74 -33.73
N ARG A 127 -17.61 12.28 -32.83
CA ARG A 127 -18.12 13.11 -31.72
C ARG A 127 -17.04 13.46 -30.69
N ARG A 128 -16.12 12.53 -30.37
CA ARG A 128 -15.00 12.78 -29.45
C ARG A 128 -13.99 13.80 -30.00
N LEU A 129 -13.87 13.87 -31.32
CA LEU A 129 -13.14 14.92 -32.03
C LEU A 129 -13.99 16.19 -32.29
N GLY A 130 -15.19 16.30 -31.71
CA GLY A 130 -16.04 17.50 -31.76
C GLY A 130 -16.78 17.76 -33.08
N MET A 131 -17.26 16.71 -33.78
CA MET A 131 -17.99 16.81 -35.06
C MET A 131 -19.51 16.65 -34.91
N LYS A 132 -20.31 17.09 -35.92
CA LYS A 132 -21.78 16.89 -35.96
C LYS A 132 -22.17 15.45 -36.32
N LYS A 133 -23.33 14.98 -35.83
CA LYS A 133 -23.82 13.58 -35.92
C LYS A 133 -24.21 13.20 -37.37
N ASN A 134 -23.55 12.18 -37.94
CA ASN A 134 -24.04 11.18 -38.94
C ASN A 134 -23.25 11.02 -40.26
N GLU A 135 -22.45 11.98 -40.75
CA GLU A 135 -21.64 11.84 -41.99
C GLU A 135 -20.53 10.76 -41.95
N PRO A 136 -19.73 10.65 -40.87
CA PRO A 136 -18.61 9.70 -40.82
C PRO A 136 -19.04 8.24 -40.85
N ALA A 137 -20.29 7.96 -40.52
CA ALA A 137 -20.87 6.62 -40.61
C ALA A 137 -21.24 6.21 -42.03
N VAL A 138 -21.58 7.17 -42.88
CA VAL A 138 -22.02 6.92 -44.27
C VAL A 138 -20.79 6.69 -45.14
N GLU A 139 -19.75 7.52 -45.03
CA GLU A 139 -18.48 7.32 -45.73
C GLU A 139 -17.81 6.00 -45.33
N LEU A 140 -17.90 5.62 -44.05
CA LEU A 140 -17.36 4.35 -43.59
C LEU A 140 -18.13 3.12 -44.09
N LYS A 141 -19.46 3.25 -44.19
CA LYS A 141 -20.32 2.22 -44.80
C LYS A 141 -19.93 1.99 -46.27
N ILE A 142 -19.68 3.08 -46.99
CA ILE A 142 -19.22 3.07 -48.38
C ILE A 142 -17.82 2.44 -48.48
N LEU A 143 -16.89 2.77 -47.58
CA LEU A 143 -15.55 2.19 -47.58
C LEU A 143 -15.55 0.67 -47.33
N LEU A 144 -16.37 0.21 -46.39
CA LEU A 144 -16.50 -1.21 -46.05
C LEU A 144 -17.19 -2.02 -47.13
N SER A 145 -18.12 -1.39 -47.87
CA SER A 145 -18.69 -1.98 -49.07
C SER A 145 -17.69 -2.10 -50.23
N ARG A 146 -16.67 -1.22 -50.32
CA ARG A 146 -15.59 -1.30 -51.31
C ARG A 146 -14.48 -2.29 -50.95
N LEU A 147 -14.26 -2.54 -49.66
CA LEU A 147 -13.38 -3.61 -49.12
C LEU A 147 -14.00 -5.02 -49.27
N GLY A 148 -15.08 -5.12 -50.05
CA GLY A 148 -15.90 -6.30 -50.25
C GLY A 148 -15.49 -7.17 -51.44
N SER A 149 -14.20 -7.52 -51.57
CA SER A 149 -13.72 -8.75 -52.22
C SER A 149 -12.18 -8.79 -52.24
N SER A 150 -11.60 -9.63 -51.37
CA SER A 150 -10.26 -10.22 -51.48
C SER A 150 -8.98 -9.37 -51.58
N THR A 151 -8.95 -8.05 -51.31
CA THR A 151 -7.68 -7.28 -51.37
C THR A 151 -7.19 -6.73 -50.02
N ASN A 152 -5.88 -6.86 -49.78
CA ASN A 152 -5.12 -6.32 -48.62
C ASN A 152 -4.84 -4.80 -48.75
N GLU A 153 -5.80 -3.99 -49.19
CA GLU A 153 -5.58 -2.56 -49.39
C GLU A 153 -6.38 -1.68 -48.43
N ALA A 154 -5.70 -0.69 -47.84
CA ALA A 154 -6.35 0.45 -47.18
C ALA A 154 -5.64 1.76 -47.54
N GLY A 155 -6.39 2.86 -47.56
CA GLY A 155 -5.88 4.22 -47.71
C GLY A 155 -6.68 5.22 -46.87
N PRO A 156 -6.10 6.37 -46.50
CA PRO A 156 -6.79 7.39 -45.71
C PRO A 156 -7.87 8.08 -46.57
N VAL A 157 -9.05 8.35 -45.98
CA VAL A 157 -10.12 9.10 -46.64
C VAL A 157 -10.32 10.46 -45.98
N GLU A 158 -10.39 11.48 -46.82
CA GLU A 158 -10.52 12.89 -46.43
C GLU A 158 -11.99 13.28 -46.42
N ALA A 159 -12.58 13.37 -45.23
CA ALA A 159 -13.98 13.77 -45.03
C ALA A 159 -14.12 15.30 -45.13
N GLY A 160 -13.90 15.84 -46.33
CA GLY A 160 -13.95 17.29 -46.59
C GLY A 160 -13.02 18.12 -45.68
N LYS A 161 -13.42 19.34 -45.29
CA LYS A 161 -12.65 20.24 -44.37
C LYS A 161 -12.59 19.73 -42.91
N GLY A 162 -12.86 18.44 -42.67
CA GLY A 162 -12.89 17.78 -41.36
C GLY A 162 -11.67 16.87 -41.12
N PRO A 163 -11.62 16.18 -39.96
CA PRO A 163 -10.58 15.19 -39.68
C PRO A 163 -10.62 14.03 -40.68
N PHE A 164 -9.44 13.55 -41.02
CA PHE A 164 -9.19 12.36 -41.80
C PHE A 164 -9.69 11.12 -41.06
N LEU A 165 -10.17 10.13 -41.81
CA LEU A 165 -10.66 8.86 -41.29
C LEU A 165 -10.01 7.69 -42.02
N LEU A 166 -9.65 6.64 -41.28
CA LEU A 166 -9.03 5.43 -41.81
C LEU A 166 -9.88 4.22 -41.45
N ALA A 167 -10.20 3.38 -42.42
CA ALA A 167 -10.74 2.03 -42.21
C ALA A 167 -9.82 0.99 -42.85
N TRP A 168 -9.53 -0.10 -42.14
CA TRP A 168 -8.64 -1.17 -42.61
C TRP A 168 -9.23 -2.54 -42.24
N ARG A 169 -9.25 -3.52 -43.17
CA ARG A 169 -9.91 -4.83 -42.97
C ARG A 169 -8.88 -5.96 -42.97
N ARG A 170 -9.00 -6.88 -42.00
CA ARG A 170 -8.20 -8.11 -41.89
C ARG A 170 -9.00 -9.34 -42.38
N PRO A 171 -8.46 -10.16 -43.29
CA PRO A 171 -9.09 -11.43 -43.69
C PRO A 171 -8.97 -12.51 -42.61
N ALA A 172 -9.81 -13.56 -42.71
CA ALA A 172 -9.72 -14.76 -41.89
C ALA A 172 -8.49 -15.62 -42.30
N ASN A 173 -7.98 -16.49 -41.43
CA ASN A 173 -6.87 -17.38 -41.78
C ASN A 173 -7.03 -18.82 -41.25
N ALA A 174 -6.20 -19.73 -41.76
CA ALA A 174 -6.26 -21.18 -41.49
C ALA A 174 -5.99 -21.59 -40.03
N ALA A 175 -5.54 -20.65 -39.17
CA ALA A 175 -5.35 -20.86 -37.74
C ALA A 175 -6.63 -20.59 -36.91
N GLY A 176 -7.78 -20.41 -37.56
CA GLY A 176 -9.09 -20.28 -36.90
C GLY A 176 -9.49 -18.85 -36.51
N PHE A 177 -8.81 -17.81 -37.01
CA PHE A 177 -9.15 -16.43 -36.67
C PHE A 177 -10.24 -15.83 -37.59
N ALA A 178 -11.25 -15.20 -36.97
CA ALA A 178 -12.32 -14.49 -37.66
C ALA A 178 -11.85 -13.17 -38.34
N PRO A 179 -12.50 -12.74 -39.44
CA PRO A 179 -12.18 -11.47 -40.10
C PRO A 179 -12.50 -10.25 -39.20
N ALA A 180 -11.79 -9.11 -39.34
CA ALA A 180 -11.96 -7.92 -38.46
C ALA A 180 -11.78 -6.58 -39.20
N VAL A 181 -12.26 -5.45 -38.64
CA VAL A 181 -12.18 -4.10 -39.24
C VAL A 181 -11.69 -3.04 -38.23
N PHE A 182 -10.64 -2.28 -38.57
CA PHE A 182 -10.01 -1.23 -37.77
C PHE A 182 -10.49 0.18 -38.18
N LEU A 183 -10.70 1.12 -37.22
CA LEU A 183 -11.06 2.53 -37.47
C LEU A 183 -10.23 3.59 -36.71
N ALA A 184 -9.70 4.60 -37.41
CA ALA A 184 -9.02 5.74 -36.77
C ALA A 184 -9.48 7.09 -37.34
N ALA A 185 -9.46 8.16 -36.53
CA ALA A 185 -9.78 9.51 -36.97
C ALA A 185 -8.80 10.55 -36.40
N SER A 186 -8.34 11.49 -37.23
CA SER A 186 -7.39 12.55 -36.86
C SER A 186 -7.69 13.85 -37.58
N ARG A 187 -7.53 15.01 -36.90
CA ARG A 187 -7.62 16.32 -37.57
C ARG A 187 -6.41 16.64 -38.46
N GLU A 188 -5.36 15.81 -38.43
CA GLU A 188 -4.14 15.96 -39.24
C GLU A 188 -3.87 14.75 -40.13
N ARG A 189 -3.72 14.98 -41.44
CA ARG A 189 -3.53 13.93 -42.48
C ARG A 189 -2.30 13.08 -42.24
N LYS A 190 -1.20 13.73 -41.83
CA LYS A 190 0.12 13.10 -41.62
C LYS A 190 0.08 11.99 -40.57
N ALA A 191 -0.70 12.16 -39.51
CA ALA A 191 -0.87 11.16 -38.44
C ALA A 191 -1.58 9.88 -38.94
N LEU A 192 -2.54 10.01 -39.87
CA LEU A 192 -3.18 8.84 -40.48
C LEU A 192 -2.38 8.26 -41.64
N SER A 193 -1.65 9.07 -42.40
CA SER A 193 -0.73 8.57 -43.44
C SER A 193 0.41 7.74 -42.86
N TRP A 194 0.96 8.12 -41.70
CA TRP A 194 1.92 7.29 -40.95
C TRP A 194 1.31 5.95 -40.53
N LEU A 195 0.10 5.95 -39.98
CA LEU A 195 -0.63 4.74 -39.57
C LEU A 195 -0.91 3.80 -40.76
N VAL A 196 -1.22 4.36 -41.94
CA VAL A 196 -1.39 3.59 -43.19
C VAL A 196 -0.08 3.02 -43.71
N GLY A 197 1.04 3.75 -43.61
CA GLY A 197 2.37 3.24 -43.98
C GLY A 197 2.75 2.01 -43.16
N GLN A 198 2.55 2.06 -41.84
CA GLN A 198 2.80 0.93 -40.93
C GLN A 198 1.91 -0.29 -41.24
N LEU A 199 0.68 -0.06 -41.69
CA LEU A 199 -0.27 -1.11 -42.09
C LEU A 199 0.01 -1.74 -43.46
N ARG A 200 0.75 -1.05 -44.34
CA ARG A 200 1.05 -1.51 -45.73
C ARG A 200 2.39 -2.23 -45.85
N GLU A 201 3.38 -1.90 -45.04
CA GLU A 201 4.72 -2.52 -45.07
C GLU A 201 4.79 -3.92 -44.39
N SER A 202 3.67 -4.44 -43.89
CA SER A 202 3.57 -5.80 -43.32
C SER A 202 2.80 -6.74 -44.26
N PRO A 203 3.44 -7.37 -45.25
CA PRO A 203 2.81 -8.41 -46.06
C PRO A 203 2.79 -9.73 -45.27
N GLY A 204 1.82 -9.86 -44.36
CA GLY A 204 1.66 -11.03 -43.49
C GLY A 204 0.54 -10.85 -42.47
N PRO A 205 0.18 -11.88 -41.67
CA PRO A 205 -0.71 -11.68 -40.54
C PRO A 205 -0.18 -10.51 -39.72
N LEU A 206 -1.04 -9.54 -39.39
CA LEU A 206 -0.67 -8.37 -38.59
C LEU A 206 0.27 -8.80 -37.45
N PRO A 207 1.38 -8.08 -37.22
CA PRO A 207 2.22 -8.32 -36.06
C PRO A 207 1.33 -8.42 -34.82
N GLN A 208 1.62 -9.37 -33.95
CA GLN A 208 0.85 -9.69 -32.74
C GLN A 208 0.53 -8.42 -31.91
N ASP A 209 1.36 -7.40 -32.06
CA ASP A 209 1.34 -6.10 -31.42
C ASP A 209 0.24 -5.14 -31.92
N PHE A 210 -0.23 -5.27 -33.17
CA PHE A 210 -1.30 -4.40 -33.68
C PHE A 210 -2.66 -4.82 -33.11
N ARG A 211 -2.88 -6.13 -32.91
CA ARG A 211 -4.07 -6.72 -32.24
C ARG A 211 -4.24 -6.24 -30.79
N VAL A 212 -3.13 -6.09 -30.07
CA VAL A 212 -3.07 -5.60 -28.68
C VAL A 212 -3.53 -4.14 -28.55
N LEU A 213 -3.10 -3.30 -29.50
CA LEU A 213 -3.54 -1.91 -29.63
C LEU A 213 -5.05 -1.82 -29.87
N LEU A 214 -5.54 -2.83 -30.59
CA LEU A 214 -6.88 -2.94 -31.13
C LEU A 214 -7.88 -3.28 -30.00
N GLU A 215 -7.74 -4.45 -29.36
CA GLU A 215 -8.59 -4.93 -28.24
C GLU A 215 -8.66 -3.95 -27.07
N GLY A 216 -7.57 -3.22 -26.84
CA GLY A 216 -7.49 -2.22 -25.78
C GLY A 216 -8.45 -1.02 -25.96
N LEU A 217 -8.72 -0.62 -27.20
CA LEU A 217 -9.60 0.51 -27.51
C LEU A 217 -11.08 0.14 -27.46
N GLU A 218 -11.42 -1.13 -27.67
CA GLU A 218 -12.80 -1.64 -27.75
C GLU A 218 -13.39 -2.01 -26.39
N ARG A 219 -12.58 -2.64 -25.52
CA ARG A 219 -13.04 -3.18 -24.21
C ARG A 219 -12.85 -2.21 -23.03
N GLY A 220 -12.61 -0.94 -23.33
CA GLY A 220 -12.21 0.07 -22.35
C GLY A 220 -10.78 -0.20 -21.84
N ILE A 221 -10.16 0.80 -21.24
CA ILE A 221 -8.78 0.73 -20.71
C ILE A 221 -8.64 -0.27 -19.53
N LEU A 222 -9.65 -1.12 -19.28
CA LEU A 222 -9.87 -1.81 -18.00
C LEU A 222 -10.17 -3.30 -18.08
N ARG A 223 -9.94 -3.98 -19.20
CA ARG A 223 -9.73 -5.43 -19.15
C ARG A 223 -8.24 -5.72 -19.20
N ARG A 224 -7.54 -5.48 -18.08
CA ARG A 224 -6.40 -6.35 -17.73
C ARG A 224 -6.98 -7.72 -17.36
N PRO A 225 -6.24 -8.81 -17.58
CA PRO A 225 -6.82 -10.11 -17.81
C PRO A 225 -7.58 -10.60 -16.60
N THR A 226 -8.89 -10.75 -16.74
CA THR A 226 -9.72 -11.52 -15.81
C THR A 226 -9.67 -13.02 -16.10
N VAL A 227 -8.75 -13.46 -16.96
CA VAL A 227 -8.58 -14.87 -17.34
C VAL A 227 -7.17 -15.29 -16.93
N ALA A 228 -7.09 -16.26 -16.01
CA ALA A 228 -5.85 -16.96 -15.68
C ALA A 228 -5.21 -17.51 -16.97
N ALA A 229 -3.89 -17.71 -17.00
CA ALA A 229 -3.31 -18.38 -18.16
C ALA A 229 -3.95 -19.79 -18.31
N GLU A 230 -4.35 -20.16 -19.53
CA GLU A 230 -4.92 -21.49 -19.81
C GLU A 230 -3.98 -22.59 -19.29
N GLY A 231 -4.51 -23.53 -18.50
CA GLY A 231 -3.74 -24.64 -17.94
C GLY A 231 -2.83 -24.26 -16.77
N SER A 232 -3.06 -23.14 -16.09
CA SER A 232 -2.29 -22.77 -14.90
C SER A 232 -3.13 -22.76 -13.63
N ASP A 233 -2.64 -23.47 -12.62
CA ASP A 233 -3.32 -23.73 -11.35
C ASP A 233 -3.34 -22.49 -10.45
N ILE A 234 -4.35 -22.40 -9.59
CA ILE A 234 -4.35 -21.46 -8.46
C ILE A 234 -3.11 -21.76 -7.61
N VAL A 235 -2.21 -20.78 -7.53
CA VAL A 235 -1.02 -20.84 -6.70
C VAL A 235 -1.41 -20.41 -5.30
N VAL A 236 -1.05 -21.24 -4.32
CA VAL A 236 -1.13 -20.85 -2.92
C VAL A 236 0.21 -20.25 -2.53
N ASP A 237 0.24 -19.02 -2.02
CA ASP A 237 1.43 -18.47 -1.38
C ASP A 237 1.56 -19.10 0.03
N PRO A 238 2.51 -20.02 0.25
CA PRO A 238 2.63 -20.73 1.51
C PRO A 238 3.09 -19.82 2.65
N HIS A 239 3.62 -18.63 2.37
CA HIS A 239 4.03 -17.66 3.39
C HIS A 239 2.86 -16.78 3.87
N ARG A 240 1.74 -16.77 3.13
CA ARG A 240 0.52 -16.06 3.51
C ARG A 240 -0.63 -17.01 3.85
N CYS A 241 -0.58 -18.25 3.38
CA CYS A 241 -1.56 -19.28 3.71
C CYS A 241 -1.35 -19.78 5.13
N GLU A 242 -2.23 -19.42 6.05
CA GLU A 242 -2.23 -20.00 7.41
C GLU A 242 -3.16 -21.22 7.49
N GLY A 243 -3.66 -21.73 6.35
CA GLY A 243 -4.53 -22.91 6.29
C GLY A 243 -5.96 -22.66 6.77
N CYS A 244 -6.54 -21.49 6.45
CA CYS A 244 -7.89 -21.11 6.90
C CYS A 244 -9.06 -21.87 6.22
N ASP A 245 -8.77 -22.72 5.23
CA ASP A 245 -9.69 -23.62 4.52
C ASP A 245 -10.93 -22.99 3.86
N VAL A 246 -11.06 -21.67 3.88
CA VAL A 246 -12.15 -20.94 3.22
C VAL A 246 -12.21 -21.27 1.73
N CYS A 247 -11.04 -21.47 1.11
CA CYS A 247 -10.87 -21.89 -0.27
C CYS A 247 -11.67 -23.15 -0.65
N ALA A 248 -11.67 -24.16 0.23
CA ALA A 248 -12.34 -25.44 0.01
C ALA A 248 -13.86 -25.31 0.21
N GLY A 249 -14.30 -24.41 1.10
CA GLY A 249 -15.71 -24.17 1.40
C GLY A 249 -16.42 -23.22 0.43
N VAL A 250 -15.68 -22.30 -0.21
CA VAL A 250 -16.26 -21.33 -1.14
C VAL A 250 -16.06 -21.68 -2.61
N CYS A 251 -15.23 -22.68 -2.92
CA CYS A 251 -15.07 -23.15 -4.28
C CYS A 251 -16.38 -23.78 -4.77
N PRO A 252 -17.11 -23.16 -5.72
CA PRO A 252 -18.44 -23.65 -6.12
C PRO A 252 -18.36 -25.00 -6.84
N ALA A 253 -17.16 -25.37 -7.31
CA ALA A 253 -16.88 -26.61 -8.01
C ALA A 253 -16.07 -27.62 -7.16
N SER A 254 -15.85 -27.34 -5.87
CA SER A 254 -15.08 -28.18 -4.93
C SER A 254 -13.70 -28.61 -5.46
N ARG A 255 -13.03 -27.73 -6.22
CA ARG A 255 -11.75 -28.03 -6.90
C ARG A 255 -10.51 -27.72 -6.06
N LEU A 256 -10.69 -27.03 -4.94
CA LEU A 256 -9.62 -26.67 -4.00
C LEU A 256 -9.73 -27.54 -2.74
N GLU A 257 -8.64 -28.19 -2.36
CA GLU A 257 -8.51 -28.84 -1.07
C GLU A 257 -8.08 -27.85 0.03
N ARG A 258 -7.99 -28.35 1.27
CA ARG A 258 -7.46 -27.60 2.42
C ARG A 258 -6.09 -27.01 2.10
N GLY A 259 -5.89 -25.76 2.47
CA GLY A 259 -4.69 -25.00 2.12
C GLY A 259 -4.58 -24.59 0.64
N GLY A 260 -5.60 -24.79 -0.19
CA GLY A 260 -5.69 -24.24 -1.55
C GLY A 260 -5.06 -25.10 -2.66
N ALA A 261 -4.72 -26.36 -2.38
CA ALA A 261 -4.20 -27.29 -3.38
C ALA A 261 -5.28 -27.64 -4.43
N VAL A 262 -4.89 -27.69 -5.71
CA VAL A 262 -5.81 -28.03 -6.81
C VAL A 262 -5.90 -29.56 -6.95
N LEU A 263 -7.12 -30.09 -7.06
CA LEU A 263 -7.34 -31.52 -7.29
C LEU A 263 -6.77 -31.98 -8.66
N PRO A 264 -5.96 -33.06 -8.71
CA PRO A 264 -5.37 -33.56 -9.95
C PRO A 264 -6.43 -33.94 -11.00
N GLY A 265 -6.24 -33.52 -12.26
CA GLY A 265 -7.13 -33.86 -13.38
C GLY A 265 -8.37 -32.98 -13.54
N SER A 266 -8.50 -31.90 -12.77
CA SER A 266 -9.60 -30.95 -12.90
C SER A 266 -9.37 -29.94 -14.05
N VAL A 267 -10.43 -29.59 -14.81
CA VAL A 267 -10.37 -28.59 -15.89
C VAL A 267 -10.04 -27.20 -15.31
N PRO A 268 -9.28 -26.31 -15.97
CA PRO A 268 -9.00 -24.97 -15.47
C PRO A 268 -10.30 -24.21 -15.18
N CYS A 269 -10.52 -23.81 -13.94
CA CYS A 269 -11.75 -23.14 -13.52
C CYS A 269 -11.68 -21.65 -13.92
N LEU A 270 -12.58 -21.18 -14.78
CA LEU A 270 -12.74 -19.77 -15.14
C LEU A 270 -13.29 -18.88 -13.98
N HIS A 271 -13.63 -19.46 -12.83
CA HIS A 271 -14.30 -18.79 -11.68
C HIS A 271 -13.36 -18.54 -10.48
N CYS A 272 -12.11 -18.15 -10.71
CA CYS A 272 -11.12 -17.97 -9.63
C CYS A 272 -11.42 -16.83 -8.64
N PHE A 273 -12.35 -15.92 -8.94
CA PHE A 273 -12.57 -14.70 -8.14
C PHE A 273 -13.22 -14.94 -6.78
N ASP A 274 -14.20 -15.85 -6.69
CA ASP A 274 -14.94 -16.07 -5.43
C ASP A 274 -14.04 -16.70 -4.35
N CYS A 275 -13.11 -17.58 -4.74
CA CYS A 275 -12.12 -18.18 -3.83
C CYS A 275 -11.06 -17.18 -3.36
N VAL A 276 -10.60 -16.30 -4.27
CA VAL A 276 -9.59 -15.28 -3.98
C VAL A 276 -10.17 -14.19 -3.07
N GLU A 277 -11.36 -13.66 -3.38
CA GLU A 277 -12.06 -12.66 -2.55
C GLU A 277 -12.50 -13.22 -1.20
N ALA A 278 -12.85 -14.51 -1.14
CA ALA A 278 -13.18 -15.16 0.12
C ALA A 278 -11.94 -15.48 0.97
N CYS A 279 -10.73 -15.48 0.41
CA CYS A 279 -9.50 -15.77 1.15
C CYS A 279 -9.14 -14.56 2.04
N PRO A 280 -9.27 -14.66 3.37
CA PRO A 280 -9.01 -13.52 4.26
C PRO A 280 -7.53 -13.13 4.37
N GLN A 281 -6.64 -13.93 3.77
CA GLN A 281 -5.18 -13.85 3.89
C GLN A 281 -4.48 -13.55 2.55
N ASP A 282 -5.23 -13.40 1.44
CA ASP A 282 -4.68 -13.26 0.08
C ASP A 282 -3.67 -14.37 -0.29
N ALA A 283 -3.93 -15.57 0.21
CA ALA A 283 -3.07 -16.74 0.03
C ALA A 283 -3.33 -17.47 -1.28
N LEU A 284 -4.57 -17.46 -1.81
CA LEU A 284 -4.92 -18.06 -3.09
C LEU A 284 -4.70 -17.07 -4.24
N ARG A 285 -4.02 -17.48 -5.31
CA ARG A 285 -3.63 -16.59 -6.41
C ARG A 285 -3.80 -17.24 -7.78
N PRO A 286 -4.51 -16.62 -8.73
CA PRO A 286 -4.43 -17.02 -10.12
C PRO A 286 -3.09 -16.54 -10.71
N PRO A 287 -2.34 -17.38 -11.44
CA PRO A 287 -1.19 -16.93 -12.21
C PRO A 287 -1.66 -16.17 -13.46
N TYR A 288 -1.13 -14.94 -13.62
CA TYR A 288 -1.36 -14.12 -14.81
C TYR A 288 -0.06 -13.99 -15.62
N SER A 289 -0.14 -14.12 -16.94
CA SER A 289 0.95 -13.79 -17.86
C SER A 289 0.70 -12.43 -18.51
N PHE A 290 1.75 -11.82 -19.06
CA PHE A 290 1.64 -10.62 -19.92
C PHE A 290 0.68 -10.85 -21.11
N THR A 291 0.55 -12.11 -21.57
CA THR A 291 -0.33 -12.53 -22.67
C THR A 291 -1.76 -12.86 -22.25
N SER A 292 -2.06 -12.95 -20.95
CA SER A 292 -3.41 -13.28 -20.46
C SER A 292 -4.47 -12.28 -20.95
N ALA A 293 -4.10 -11.00 -21.16
CA ALA A 293 -5.03 -9.99 -21.67
C ALA A 293 -5.47 -10.29 -23.11
N MET A 294 -4.59 -10.90 -23.91
CA MET A 294 -4.85 -11.28 -25.30
C MET A 294 -5.63 -12.59 -25.46
N ARG A 295 -5.75 -13.43 -24.41
CA ARG A 295 -6.41 -14.75 -24.49
C ARG A 295 -7.85 -14.76 -23.96
N ALA A 296 -8.34 -13.64 -23.41
CA ALA A 296 -9.66 -13.52 -22.80
C ALA A 296 -10.85 -13.58 -23.80
N GLU A 297 -10.58 -13.73 -25.10
CA GLU A 297 -11.59 -13.89 -26.17
C GLU A 297 -12.33 -15.24 -26.15
N ALA A 298 -11.79 -16.28 -25.50
CA ALA A 298 -12.27 -17.66 -25.67
C ALA A 298 -13.43 -18.11 -24.75
N ALA A 299 -13.83 -17.35 -23.73
CA ALA A 299 -14.84 -17.79 -22.75
C ALA A 299 -16.21 -17.11 -22.98
N GLY A 300 -17.10 -17.82 -23.68
CA GLY A 300 -18.36 -17.31 -24.23
C GLY A 300 -19.62 -17.33 -23.35
N ASP A 301 -19.59 -17.72 -22.07
CA ASP A 301 -20.83 -17.87 -21.27
C ASP A 301 -20.88 -17.02 -19.98
N ARG A 302 -22.06 -16.44 -19.72
CA ARG A 302 -22.35 -15.52 -18.59
C ARG A 302 -22.63 -16.28 -17.28
N PRO A 303 -22.01 -15.94 -16.14
CA PRO A 303 -22.39 -16.52 -14.85
C PRO A 303 -23.68 -15.90 -14.28
N GLY A 304 -24.57 -16.76 -13.77
CA GLY A 304 -25.95 -16.50 -13.31
C GLY A 304 -26.12 -15.76 -11.97
N TRP A 305 -25.28 -14.78 -11.63
CA TRP A 305 -25.42 -13.97 -10.41
C TRP A 305 -26.53 -12.89 -10.49
N LEU A 306 -27.18 -12.76 -11.66
CA LEU A 306 -28.21 -11.77 -12.00
C LEU A 306 -29.56 -11.90 -11.24
N SER A 307 -29.80 -12.96 -10.45
CA SER A 307 -31.16 -13.29 -9.97
C SER A 307 -31.59 -12.69 -8.62
N ARG A 308 -30.69 -12.05 -7.84
CA ARG A 308 -31.04 -11.51 -6.49
C ARG A 308 -31.51 -10.06 -6.46
N LEU A 309 -31.84 -9.49 -7.62
CA LEU A 309 -32.11 -8.05 -7.84
C LEU A 309 -33.58 -7.59 -7.62
N ARG A 310 -34.39 -8.23 -6.76
CA ARG A 310 -35.84 -7.86 -6.65
C ARG A 310 -36.41 -7.61 -5.24
N GLY A 311 -35.61 -6.99 -4.37
CA GLY A 311 -36.08 -5.86 -3.55
C GLY A 311 -36.88 -6.09 -2.26
N ASP A 312 -36.24 -6.60 -1.20
CA ASP A 312 -36.64 -6.35 0.21
C ASP A 312 -35.40 -6.12 1.11
N ALA A 313 -35.59 -5.44 2.25
CA ALA A 313 -34.54 -4.76 3.06
C ALA A 313 -33.70 -5.65 4.02
N GLY A 314 -32.36 -5.44 4.10
CA GLY A 314 -31.39 -6.13 4.99
C GLY A 314 -29.93 -5.57 4.92
N PRO A 315 -28.96 -6.03 5.76
CA PRO A 315 -27.69 -5.34 6.09
C PRO A 315 -26.51 -5.47 5.08
N ALA A 316 -25.54 -4.54 5.24
CA ALA A 316 -24.18 -4.31 4.70
C ALA A 316 -23.57 -5.16 3.55
N LEU A 317 -23.22 -4.46 2.44
CA LEU A 317 -22.03 -4.52 1.53
C LEU A 317 -22.42 -4.37 0.02
N PRO A 318 -21.46 -4.20 -0.92
CA PRO A 318 -20.97 -2.96 -1.52
C PRO A 318 -21.51 -2.69 -2.95
N ALA A 319 -21.10 -1.54 -3.50
CA ALA A 319 -21.56 -0.90 -4.74
C ALA A 319 -21.61 -1.77 -6.02
N PRO A 320 -22.52 -1.44 -6.98
CA PRO A 320 -22.75 -2.20 -8.21
C PRO A 320 -21.53 -2.24 -9.15
N PHE A 321 -21.24 -3.39 -9.78
CA PHE A 321 -20.25 -3.52 -10.85
C PHE A 321 -20.85 -3.13 -12.24
N PRO A 322 -20.11 -2.46 -13.14
CA PRO A 322 -18.76 -1.95 -12.89
C PRO A 322 -18.86 -0.93 -11.77
N PRO A 323 -17.92 -0.96 -10.81
CA PRO A 323 -18.03 -0.16 -9.60
C PRO A 323 -18.33 1.26 -10.03
N SER A 324 -19.21 1.99 -9.36
CA SER A 324 -19.75 3.28 -9.81
C SER A 324 -18.69 4.29 -10.28
N TYR A 325 -17.44 4.14 -9.82
CA TYR A 325 -16.26 4.89 -10.25
C TYR A 325 -15.78 4.61 -11.68
N LEU A 326 -16.12 3.46 -12.28
CA LEU A 326 -15.84 3.08 -13.68
C LEU A 326 -16.94 3.50 -14.66
N LEU A 327 -18.12 3.87 -14.16
CA LEU A 327 -19.20 4.43 -14.96
C LEU A 327 -18.98 5.94 -15.15
N PRO A 328 -19.36 6.53 -16.30
CA PRO A 328 -19.40 7.98 -16.43
C PRO A 328 -20.37 8.56 -15.38
N LYS A 329 -19.88 9.44 -14.51
CA LYS A 329 -20.72 10.29 -13.65
C LYS A 329 -21.64 11.15 -14.56
N PRO A 330 -22.87 11.50 -14.15
CA PRO A 330 -23.63 12.57 -14.79
C PRO A 330 -22.74 13.82 -14.91
N LYS A 331 -22.82 14.54 -16.03
CA LYS A 331 -21.95 15.68 -16.46
C LYS A 331 -20.89 16.07 -15.42
N ALA A 332 -19.63 15.72 -15.67
CA ALA A 332 -18.52 16.18 -14.86
C ALA A 332 -18.60 17.72 -14.67
N PRO A 333 -18.41 18.24 -13.45
CA PRO A 333 -18.35 19.68 -13.24
C PRO A 333 -17.27 20.28 -14.15
N LYS A 334 -17.46 21.54 -14.59
CA LYS A 334 -16.49 22.24 -15.47
C LYS A 334 -15.06 22.23 -14.89
N LYS A 335 -14.92 22.11 -13.56
CA LYS A 335 -13.67 21.96 -12.81
C LYS A 335 -13.79 20.73 -11.89
N PRO A 336 -12.85 19.75 -11.95
CA PRO A 336 -12.88 18.61 -11.03
C PRO A 336 -12.56 19.06 -9.59
N ARG A 337 -13.36 18.60 -8.64
CA ARG A 337 -13.14 18.83 -7.21
C ARG A 337 -12.11 17.86 -6.67
N TYR A 338 -12.23 16.57 -6.98
CA TYR A 338 -11.29 15.55 -6.51
C TYR A 338 -10.50 14.93 -7.66
N ILE A 339 -9.17 15.00 -7.57
CA ILE A 339 -8.26 14.37 -8.53
C ILE A 339 -7.34 13.40 -7.79
N LEU A 340 -7.39 12.12 -8.17
CA LEU A 340 -6.52 11.07 -7.64
C LEU A 340 -5.41 10.77 -8.64
N GLY A 341 -4.16 11.09 -8.32
CA GLY A 341 -2.98 10.71 -9.09
C GLY A 341 -2.40 9.38 -8.63
N LEU A 342 -1.99 8.54 -9.58
CA LEU A 342 -1.49 7.19 -9.34
C LEU A 342 -0.17 6.95 -10.08
N ALA A 343 0.83 6.45 -9.36
CA ALA A 343 2.04 5.86 -9.92
C ALA A 343 1.88 4.33 -9.91
N ILE A 344 1.44 3.74 -11.02
CA ILE A 344 1.15 2.30 -11.13
C ILE A 344 1.48 1.70 -12.50
N ASN A 345 1.78 2.52 -13.51
CA ASN A 345 1.95 2.02 -14.87
C ASN A 345 3.36 1.53 -15.16
N THR A 346 4.37 2.15 -14.53
CA THR A 346 5.77 1.75 -14.66
C THR A 346 6.12 0.50 -13.85
N MET A 347 5.20 0.03 -13.00
CA MET A 347 5.39 -1.14 -12.13
C MET A 347 6.62 -1.01 -11.22
N GLN A 348 7.03 0.24 -10.93
CA GLN A 348 8.11 0.57 -10.03
C GLN A 348 7.58 1.61 -9.05
N GLU A 349 7.77 1.37 -7.75
CA GLU A 349 7.54 2.34 -6.67
C GLU A 349 6.11 2.93 -6.65
N HIS A 350 5.14 2.03 -6.44
CA HIS A 350 3.73 2.40 -6.41
C HIS A 350 3.41 3.51 -5.40
N ALA A 351 2.63 4.50 -5.82
CA ALA A 351 2.23 5.63 -4.98
C ALA A 351 0.89 6.24 -5.39
N ALA A 352 0.28 7.02 -4.48
CA ALA A 352 -0.92 7.81 -4.76
C ALA A 352 -0.80 9.24 -4.22
N ALA A 353 -1.48 10.17 -4.88
CA ALA A 353 -1.64 11.56 -4.45
C ALA A 353 -3.09 12.02 -4.65
N LEU A 354 -3.65 12.78 -3.71
CA LEU A 354 -5.04 13.24 -3.79
C LEU A 354 -5.11 14.77 -3.71
N LEU A 355 -5.74 15.39 -4.71
CA LEU A 355 -6.08 16.80 -4.71
C LEU A 355 -7.57 17.01 -4.41
N LYS A 356 -7.88 18.06 -3.65
CA LYS A 356 -9.23 18.57 -3.38
C LYS A 356 -9.28 20.06 -3.71
N ASP A 357 -10.10 20.42 -4.70
CA ASP A 357 -10.27 21.80 -5.19
C ASP A 357 -8.99 22.46 -5.73
N GLY A 358 -7.98 21.64 -6.05
CA GLY A 358 -6.62 22.06 -6.42
C GLY A 358 -5.61 21.80 -5.30
N GLU A 359 -6.01 21.88 -4.04
CA GLU A 359 -5.13 21.72 -2.90
C GLU A 359 -4.72 20.26 -2.64
N LEU A 360 -3.49 20.04 -2.20
CA LEU A 360 -2.99 18.69 -1.90
C LEU A 360 -3.51 18.20 -0.54
N VAL A 361 -4.29 17.12 -0.55
CA VAL A 361 -4.70 16.41 0.67
C VAL A 361 -3.52 15.62 1.24
N GLY A 362 -2.82 14.89 0.37
CA GLY A 362 -1.64 14.12 0.74
C GLY A 362 -1.10 13.27 -0.41
N ALA A 363 0.08 12.73 -0.21
CA ALA A 363 0.73 11.78 -1.10
C ALA A 363 1.49 10.74 -0.28
N VAL A 364 1.46 9.47 -0.70
CA VAL A 364 2.08 8.37 0.04
C VAL A 364 2.52 7.25 -0.89
N GLU A 365 3.68 6.66 -0.59
CA GLU A 365 4.22 5.47 -1.25
C GLU A 365 3.62 4.20 -0.65
N GLU A 366 3.22 3.26 -1.51
CA GLU A 366 2.66 1.97 -1.10
C GLU A 366 3.70 1.14 -0.32
N GLU A 367 4.99 1.23 -0.66
CA GLU A 367 6.06 0.49 0.05
C GLU A 367 6.09 0.77 1.55
N LYS A 368 5.84 2.01 1.97
CA LYS A 368 5.87 2.42 3.37
C LYS A 368 4.69 1.83 4.16
N LEU A 369 3.57 1.57 3.48
CA LEU A 369 2.34 0.99 4.05
C LEU A 369 2.34 -0.54 3.97
N ALA A 370 2.85 -1.11 2.88
CA ALA A 370 2.94 -2.55 2.65
C ALA A 370 4.16 -3.19 3.32
N ARG A 371 5.13 -2.37 3.77
CA ARG A 371 6.43 -2.78 4.35
C ARG A 371 7.29 -3.61 3.37
N ILE A 372 7.06 -3.46 2.07
CA ILE A 372 7.81 -4.13 1.01
C ILE A 372 8.49 -3.04 0.18
N ARG A 373 9.82 -3.00 0.23
CA ARG A 373 10.64 -2.00 -0.46
C ARG A 373 10.50 -2.13 -1.97
N HIS A 374 10.39 -0.99 -2.66
CA HIS A 374 10.16 -0.94 -4.11
C HIS A 374 8.88 -1.69 -4.54
N TYR A 375 7.80 -1.53 -3.76
CA TYR A 375 6.49 -2.16 -4.04
C TYR A 375 6.07 -1.92 -5.50
N GLY A 376 5.68 -3.00 -6.19
CA GLY A 376 5.45 -3.05 -7.63
C GLY A 376 6.53 -3.83 -8.39
N TRP A 377 7.73 -3.99 -7.81
CA TRP A 377 8.83 -4.77 -8.39
C TRP A 377 8.78 -6.26 -7.99
N PRO A 378 9.10 -7.21 -8.89
CA PRO A 378 9.11 -8.64 -8.56
C PRO A 378 10.23 -8.99 -7.55
N PRO A 379 9.98 -9.88 -6.58
CA PRO A 379 10.99 -10.32 -5.62
C PRO A 379 12.25 -10.91 -6.29
N PRO A 380 13.44 -10.82 -5.65
CA PRO A 380 14.63 -11.53 -6.13
C PRO A 380 14.38 -13.04 -6.28
N GLY A 381 14.74 -13.61 -7.43
CA GLY A 381 14.58 -15.04 -7.72
C GLY A 381 13.26 -15.42 -8.41
N THR A 382 12.28 -14.51 -8.54
CA THR A 382 11.10 -14.74 -9.37
C THR A 382 11.38 -14.31 -10.81
N HIS A 383 11.72 -15.26 -11.67
CA HIS A 383 11.96 -15.03 -13.12
C HIS A 383 10.68 -14.88 -13.96
N ARG A 384 9.49 -14.85 -13.33
CA ARG A 384 8.22 -14.75 -14.04
C ARG A 384 7.63 -13.36 -13.86
N PHE A 385 7.32 -12.71 -14.98
CA PHE A 385 6.51 -11.48 -15.10
C PHE A 385 5.04 -11.69 -14.71
N GLY A 386 4.78 -12.42 -13.62
CA GLY A 386 3.45 -12.66 -13.09
C GLY A 386 3.26 -11.84 -11.82
N PHE A 387 2.50 -10.76 -11.91
CA PHE A 387 2.02 -10.01 -10.75
C PHE A 387 0.61 -10.47 -10.39
N THR A 388 0.26 -10.43 -9.11
CA THR A 388 -1.16 -10.50 -8.72
C THR A 388 -1.89 -9.21 -9.13
N LEU A 389 -3.21 -9.28 -9.29
CA LEU A 389 -4.02 -8.11 -9.67
C LEU A 389 -3.93 -7.00 -8.60
N GLU A 390 -3.79 -7.41 -7.35
CA GLU A 390 -3.68 -6.56 -6.17
C GLU A 390 -2.32 -5.85 -6.12
N GLU A 391 -1.24 -6.51 -6.54
CA GLU A 391 0.10 -5.91 -6.64
C GLU A 391 0.22 -4.89 -7.76
N SER A 392 -0.70 -4.91 -8.73
CA SER A 392 -0.79 -3.92 -9.80
C SER A 392 -1.37 -2.56 -9.36
N PHE A 393 -1.80 -2.42 -8.09
CA PHE A 393 -2.40 -1.20 -7.55
C PHE A 393 -1.75 -0.74 -6.24
N CYS A 394 -1.76 0.57 -5.98
CA CYS A 394 -1.40 1.18 -4.70
C CYS A 394 -2.61 1.26 -3.74
N ARG A 395 -3.23 0.10 -3.44
CA ARG A 395 -4.51 0.02 -2.71
C ARG A 395 -4.47 0.68 -1.33
N ARG A 396 -3.41 0.47 -0.54
CA ARG A 396 -3.31 1.03 0.82
C ARG A 396 -3.16 2.55 0.76
N ALA A 397 -2.36 3.04 -0.18
CA ALA A 397 -2.17 4.47 -0.43
C ALA A 397 -3.48 5.16 -0.80
N ILE A 398 -4.24 4.57 -1.75
CA ILE A 398 -5.56 5.07 -2.15
C ILE A 398 -6.51 5.10 -0.95
N ARG A 399 -6.64 3.97 -0.23
CA ARG A 399 -7.55 3.86 0.92
C ARG A 399 -7.24 4.89 2.00
N LEU A 400 -5.96 5.09 2.31
CA LEU A 400 -5.51 6.07 3.30
C LEU A 400 -5.93 7.49 2.91
N LEU A 401 -5.67 7.90 1.67
CA LEU A 401 -5.97 9.26 1.20
C LEU A 401 -7.48 9.52 1.13
N LEU A 402 -8.26 8.56 0.65
CA LEU A 402 -9.73 8.66 0.61
C LEU A 402 -10.31 8.74 2.04
N SER A 403 -9.83 7.89 2.96
CA SER A 403 -10.23 7.91 4.37
C SER A 403 -9.90 9.24 5.03
N LYS A 404 -8.70 9.80 4.78
CA LYS A 404 -8.30 11.11 5.33
C LYS A 404 -9.16 12.25 4.78
N ALA A 405 -9.64 12.13 3.55
CA ALA A 405 -10.55 13.09 2.93
C ALA A 405 -12.02 12.89 3.32
N GLY A 406 -12.38 11.79 3.99
CA GLY A 406 -13.76 11.44 4.33
C GLY A 406 -14.63 11.13 3.10
N ILE A 407 -14.03 10.57 2.04
CA ILE A 407 -14.69 10.28 0.77
C ILE A 407 -14.46 8.85 0.33
N THR A 408 -15.20 8.41 -0.68
CA THR A 408 -15.02 7.13 -1.37
C THR A 408 -14.42 7.35 -2.76
N LEU A 409 -14.04 6.27 -3.44
CA LEU A 409 -13.54 6.37 -4.82
C LEU A 409 -14.62 6.89 -5.79
N ASP A 410 -15.90 6.71 -5.47
CA ASP A 410 -17.01 7.23 -6.25
C ASP A 410 -17.07 8.76 -6.24
N ASP A 411 -16.59 9.40 -5.18
CA ASP A 411 -16.53 10.86 -5.04
C ASP A 411 -15.43 11.48 -5.91
N VAL A 412 -14.44 10.69 -6.35
CA VAL A 412 -13.37 11.14 -7.24
C VAL A 412 -13.92 11.52 -8.61
N ASP A 413 -13.51 12.69 -9.13
CA ASP A 413 -13.95 13.22 -10.42
C ASP A 413 -13.01 12.82 -11.56
N LEU A 414 -11.71 12.76 -11.25
CA LEU A 414 -10.66 12.41 -12.20
C LEU A 414 -9.61 11.52 -11.53
N ILE A 415 -9.19 10.46 -12.23
CA ILE A 415 -8.08 9.61 -11.84
C ILE A 415 -6.99 9.79 -12.89
N ALA A 416 -5.84 10.32 -12.47
CA ALA A 416 -4.68 10.56 -13.29
C ALA A 416 -3.67 9.44 -13.08
N VAL A 417 -3.22 8.80 -14.15
CA VAL A 417 -2.26 7.68 -14.09
C VAL A 417 -0.97 8.09 -14.77
N ASN A 418 0.15 7.82 -14.11
CA ASN A 418 1.47 8.05 -14.67
C ASN A 418 1.70 7.15 -15.88
N GLY A 419 2.18 7.72 -16.97
CA GLY A 419 2.53 7.02 -18.18
C GLY A 419 1.36 6.50 -19.04
N LEU A 420 1.71 6.13 -20.27
CA LEU A 420 0.75 5.62 -21.25
C LEU A 420 0.58 4.10 -21.15
N PRO A 421 -0.63 3.54 -21.40
CA PRO A 421 -0.85 2.11 -21.27
C PRO A 421 0.12 1.28 -22.16
N PRO A 422 0.78 0.23 -21.62
CA PRO A 422 1.84 -0.51 -22.33
C PRO A 422 1.45 -1.10 -23.67
N ARG A 423 0.16 -1.42 -23.86
CA ARG A 423 -0.44 -1.87 -25.13
C ARG A 423 -0.30 -0.88 -26.29
N TYR A 424 0.05 0.38 -26.00
CA TYR A 424 0.35 1.41 -26.99
C TYR A 424 1.86 1.66 -27.14
N GLY A 425 2.71 0.97 -26.36
CA GLY A 425 4.15 1.20 -26.27
C GLY A 425 4.86 1.08 -27.62
N MET A 426 4.50 0.08 -28.43
CA MET A 426 5.02 -0.09 -29.79
C MET A 426 4.68 1.08 -30.72
N ALA A 427 3.46 1.62 -30.64
CA ALA A 427 3.04 2.74 -31.48
C ALA A 427 3.78 4.04 -31.13
N TYR A 428 4.14 4.21 -29.85
CA TYR A 428 4.92 5.37 -29.38
C TYR A 428 6.41 5.21 -29.63
N ALA A 429 6.95 3.99 -29.55
CA ALA A 429 8.33 3.69 -29.92
C ALA A 429 8.63 4.03 -31.39
N SER A 430 7.63 3.90 -32.27
CA SER A 430 7.72 4.21 -33.70
C SER A 430 7.32 5.65 -34.08
N ALA A 431 6.93 6.49 -33.11
CA ALA A 431 6.60 7.89 -33.38
C ALA A 431 7.89 8.72 -33.59
N PRO A 432 7.87 9.78 -34.45
CA PRO A 432 9.01 10.66 -34.63
C PRO A 432 9.45 11.28 -33.30
N PRO A 433 10.77 11.35 -32.99
CA PRO A 433 11.28 11.91 -31.73
C PRO A 433 10.81 13.35 -31.46
N GLU A 434 10.52 14.12 -32.51
CA GLU A 434 10.12 15.53 -32.41
C GLU A 434 8.64 15.72 -32.02
N ALA A 435 7.83 14.66 -32.10
CA ALA A 435 6.42 14.71 -31.72
C ALA A 435 6.25 14.39 -30.22
N PRO A 436 5.63 15.28 -29.42
CA PRO A 436 5.39 15.01 -28.01
C PRO A 436 4.39 13.87 -27.83
N LEU A 437 4.59 13.06 -26.80
CA LEU A 437 3.66 11.99 -26.43
C LEU A 437 2.29 12.57 -26.01
N PRO A 438 1.17 11.97 -26.44
CA PRO A 438 -0.15 12.52 -26.17
C PRO A 438 -0.63 12.22 -24.74
N VAL A 439 -1.39 13.14 -24.16
CA VAL A 439 -2.20 12.87 -22.97
C VAL A 439 -3.50 12.19 -23.41
N ILE A 440 -3.80 11.00 -22.86
CA ILE A 440 -4.97 10.20 -23.26
C ILE A 440 -6.05 10.32 -22.19
N ARG A 441 -7.22 10.84 -22.56
CA ARG A 441 -8.38 10.91 -21.66
C ARG A 441 -9.47 9.91 -22.06
N SER A 442 -9.96 9.16 -21.08
CA SER A 442 -11.09 8.24 -21.25
C SER A 442 -12.02 8.31 -20.04
N GLY A 443 -13.15 9.01 -20.20
CA GLY A 443 -14.09 9.24 -19.11
C GLY A 443 -13.45 10.02 -17.95
N ARG A 444 -13.40 9.38 -16.78
CA ARG A 444 -12.75 9.89 -15.55
C ARG A 444 -11.24 9.62 -15.51
N LEU A 445 -10.71 8.78 -16.41
CA LEU A 445 -9.29 8.47 -16.46
C LEU A 445 -8.54 9.46 -17.36
N ILE A 446 -7.35 9.86 -16.93
CA ILE A 446 -6.39 10.61 -17.74
C ILE A 446 -5.00 9.97 -17.58
N PHE A 447 -4.39 9.56 -18.70
CA PHE A 447 -3.03 9.02 -18.76
C PHE A 447 -2.10 10.11 -19.23
N ILE A 448 -1.08 10.41 -18.43
CA ILE A 448 -0.16 11.51 -18.67
C ILE A 448 1.23 10.91 -18.87
N PRO A 449 1.94 11.23 -19.97
CA PRO A 449 3.26 10.65 -20.25
C PRO A 449 4.20 10.66 -19.04
N HIS A 450 5.00 9.61 -18.86
CA HIS A 450 5.80 9.36 -17.65
C HIS A 450 6.74 10.52 -17.32
N HIS A 451 7.57 10.94 -18.28
CA HIS A 451 8.50 12.06 -18.07
C HIS A 451 7.80 13.41 -17.94
N LEU A 452 6.58 13.56 -18.49
CA LEU A 452 5.75 14.74 -18.22
C LEU A 452 5.26 14.73 -16.77
N CYS A 453 4.92 13.57 -16.21
CA CYS A 453 4.60 13.45 -14.78
C CYS A 453 5.81 13.82 -13.92
N HIS A 454 7.02 13.35 -14.25
CA HIS A 454 8.25 13.78 -13.58
C HIS A 454 8.48 15.29 -13.68
N ALA A 455 8.35 15.87 -14.87
CA ALA A 455 8.52 17.31 -15.04
C ALA A 455 7.47 18.12 -14.26
N ALA A 456 6.22 17.66 -14.28
CA ALA A 456 5.11 18.29 -13.56
C ALA A 456 5.29 18.17 -12.04
N SER A 457 5.75 17.04 -11.52
CA SER A 457 5.95 16.84 -10.08
C SER A 457 6.97 17.84 -9.53
N ALA A 458 7.99 18.23 -10.31
CA ALA A 458 8.94 19.26 -9.90
C ALA A 458 8.43 20.69 -10.16
N PHE A 459 8.09 21.03 -11.40
CA PHE A 459 7.78 22.42 -11.76
C PHE A 459 6.54 22.95 -11.05
N ARG A 460 5.47 22.16 -10.97
CA ARG A 460 4.16 22.61 -10.48
C ARG A 460 4.18 23.01 -9.00
N VAL A 461 5.14 22.47 -8.24
CA VAL A 461 5.30 22.73 -6.80
C VAL A 461 6.54 23.59 -6.46
N SER A 462 7.36 23.95 -7.45
CA SER A 462 8.62 24.68 -7.23
C SER A 462 8.47 26.16 -6.84
N GLY A 463 7.31 26.77 -7.09
CA GLY A 463 7.12 28.22 -6.97
C GLY A 463 7.68 29.07 -8.13
N GLN A 464 8.54 28.52 -9.01
CA GLN A 464 9.24 29.25 -10.08
C GLN A 464 8.35 29.56 -11.29
N LYS A 465 8.14 30.80 -11.73
CA LYS A 465 7.18 31.12 -12.82
C LYS A 465 7.63 30.67 -14.23
N ASP A 466 8.92 30.82 -14.52
CA ASP A 466 9.56 30.40 -15.76
C ASP A 466 10.76 29.52 -15.41
N SER A 467 10.80 28.30 -15.95
CA SER A 467 11.80 27.31 -15.57
C SER A 467 12.18 26.41 -16.74
N TRP A 468 13.39 25.86 -16.71
CA TRP A 468 13.74 24.68 -17.49
C TRP A 468 13.57 23.45 -16.60
N VAL A 469 13.14 22.34 -17.16
CA VAL A 469 12.93 21.12 -16.37
C VAL A 469 13.69 19.97 -17.02
N LEU A 470 14.57 19.33 -16.27
CA LEU A 470 15.20 18.08 -16.66
C LEU A 470 14.47 16.92 -15.98
N SER A 471 13.95 15.99 -16.77
CA SER A 471 13.53 14.69 -16.29
C SER A 471 14.55 13.67 -16.78
N VAL A 472 15.22 12.95 -15.86
CA VAL A 472 16.21 11.92 -16.18
C VAL A 472 15.96 10.69 -15.31
N ASP A 473 15.69 9.57 -15.95
CA ASP A 473 15.17 8.37 -15.32
C ASP A 473 15.77 7.10 -15.92
N GLY A 474 15.35 5.93 -15.41
CA GLY A 474 15.57 4.66 -16.07
C GLY A 474 14.94 4.66 -17.46
N ARG A 475 13.65 4.34 -17.53
CA ARG A 475 12.93 4.25 -18.80
C ARG A 475 11.51 4.81 -18.65
N GLY A 476 11.12 5.70 -19.55
CA GLY A 476 9.73 6.06 -19.80
C GLY A 476 9.11 5.24 -20.91
N GLU A 477 8.15 5.81 -21.64
CA GLU A 477 7.53 5.15 -22.79
C GLU A 477 8.50 5.01 -23.96
N ARG A 478 9.25 6.07 -24.26
CA ARG A 478 10.24 6.12 -25.35
C ARG A 478 11.59 6.61 -24.88
N GLN A 479 11.65 7.39 -23.81
CA GLN A 479 12.79 8.23 -23.45
C GLN A 479 13.41 7.83 -22.10
N THR A 480 14.72 8.07 -21.94
CA THR A 480 15.46 7.94 -20.67
C THR A 480 15.71 9.30 -20.05
N ALA A 481 15.74 10.36 -20.87
CA ALA A 481 15.77 11.74 -20.41
C ALA A 481 14.92 12.65 -21.30
N ALA A 482 14.41 13.74 -20.74
CA ALA A 482 13.69 14.77 -21.47
C ALA A 482 13.93 16.16 -20.85
N VAL A 483 14.00 17.18 -21.70
CA VAL A 483 14.11 18.58 -21.30
C VAL A 483 12.83 19.30 -21.67
N PHE A 484 12.24 20.00 -20.70
CA PHE A 484 11.03 20.78 -20.88
C PHE A 484 11.31 22.27 -20.65
N ARG A 485 10.55 23.10 -21.35
CA ARG A 485 10.45 24.53 -21.08
C ARG A 485 9.12 24.82 -20.42
N ALA A 486 9.18 25.39 -19.23
CA ALA A 486 8.01 25.83 -18.49
C ALA A 486 7.86 27.35 -18.60
N ARG A 487 6.74 27.82 -19.17
CA ARG A 487 6.43 29.25 -19.35
C ARG A 487 4.94 29.52 -19.20
N ARG A 488 4.56 30.60 -18.53
CA ARG A 488 3.16 31.03 -18.34
C ARG A 488 2.22 29.90 -17.86
N GLY A 489 2.74 28.99 -17.04
CA GLY A 489 1.97 27.85 -16.53
C GLY A 489 1.82 26.67 -17.50
N GLY A 490 2.39 26.71 -18.72
CA GLY A 490 2.50 25.56 -19.60
C GLY A 490 3.83 24.82 -19.42
N LEU A 491 3.83 23.52 -19.71
CA LEU A 491 5.02 22.66 -19.82
C LEU A 491 5.10 22.13 -21.26
N SER A 492 6.20 22.42 -21.96
CA SER A 492 6.42 21.97 -23.33
C SER A 492 7.73 21.22 -23.43
N GLN A 493 7.72 20.01 -23.98
CA GLN A 493 8.94 19.26 -24.24
C GLN A 493 9.75 19.93 -25.35
N VAL A 494 11.04 20.12 -25.11
CA VAL A 494 11.99 20.73 -26.07
C VAL A 494 12.93 19.68 -26.64
N TYR A 495 13.27 18.68 -25.82
CA TYR A 495 14.16 17.59 -26.22
C TYR A 495 13.77 16.31 -25.48
N GLU A 496 14.03 15.19 -26.12
CA GLU A 496 13.99 13.87 -25.52
C GLU A 496 15.16 13.03 -26.02
N LEU A 497 15.61 12.14 -25.14
CA LEU A 497 16.65 11.17 -25.43
C LEU A 497 16.03 9.77 -25.41
N PRO A 498 15.90 9.10 -26.57
CA PRO A 498 15.27 7.79 -26.66
C PRO A 498 16.01 6.71 -25.84
N SER A 499 15.24 5.84 -25.20
CA SER A 499 15.68 4.75 -24.32
C SER A 499 15.82 3.40 -25.02
N LEU A 500 15.71 3.33 -26.37
CA LEU A 500 15.71 2.12 -27.23
C LEU A 500 16.31 0.88 -26.55
N VAL A 501 15.58 -0.24 -26.46
CA VAL A 501 15.83 -1.60 -25.86
C VAL A 501 17.04 -1.85 -24.91
N SER A 502 18.18 -1.18 -25.04
CA SER A 502 19.38 -1.22 -24.18
C SER A 502 20.03 0.15 -23.91
N ARG A 503 19.32 1.27 -24.07
CA ARG A 503 19.87 2.65 -23.97
C ARG A 503 19.28 3.49 -22.84
N SER A 504 19.41 3.08 -21.58
CA SER A 504 18.99 3.86 -20.42
C SER A 504 20.15 4.44 -19.63
N ILE A 505 20.13 5.75 -19.34
CA ILE A 505 21.10 6.39 -18.43
C ILE A 505 21.01 5.75 -17.04
N GLY A 506 19.79 5.58 -16.51
CA GLY A 506 19.58 4.90 -15.23
C GLY A 506 19.97 3.42 -15.28
N GLY A 507 19.74 2.76 -16.42
CA GLY A 507 20.08 1.36 -16.65
C GLY A 507 21.58 1.10 -16.66
N VAL A 508 22.41 1.98 -17.27
CA VAL A 508 23.88 1.87 -17.20
C VAL A 508 24.35 1.90 -15.75
N TYR A 509 23.80 2.84 -14.96
CA TYR A 509 24.12 2.96 -13.54
C TYR A 509 23.70 1.71 -12.76
N GLU A 510 22.52 1.17 -13.06
CA GLU A 510 22.00 -0.07 -12.46
C GLU A 510 22.86 -1.29 -12.84
N SER A 511 23.26 -1.44 -14.10
CA SER A 511 24.11 -2.52 -14.58
C SER A 511 25.44 -2.58 -13.82
N VAL A 512 26.12 -1.44 -13.65
CA VAL A 512 27.33 -1.37 -12.80
C VAL A 512 27.01 -1.68 -11.34
N THR A 513 25.87 -1.22 -10.83
CA THR A 513 25.45 -1.50 -9.46
C THR A 513 25.29 -3.00 -9.20
N ARG A 514 24.69 -3.73 -10.16
CA ARG A 514 24.56 -5.20 -10.12
C ARG A 514 25.92 -5.89 -10.27
N LEU A 515 26.78 -5.41 -11.19
CA LEU A 515 28.12 -5.94 -11.40
C LEU A 515 28.99 -5.82 -10.13
N LEU A 516 28.81 -4.74 -9.37
CA LEU A 516 29.43 -4.53 -8.07
C LEU A 516 28.71 -5.27 -6.93
N GLY A 517 27.75 -6.15 -7.19
CA GLY A 517 27.11 -6.99 -6.17
C GLY A 517 26.19 -6.24 -5.20
N PHE A 518 25.72 -5.04 -5.54
CA PHE A 518 24.79 -4.26 -4.70
C PHE A 518 23.31 -4.41 -5.09
N GLY A 519 23.03 -5.21 -6.13
CA GLY A 519 21.68 -5.47 -6.63
C GLY A 519 21.05 -4.30 -7.40
N SER A 520 19.80 -4.47 -7.85
CA SER A 520 19.07 -3.53 -8.72
C SER A 520 18.71 -2.18 -8.08
N HIS A 521 18.86 -2.04 -6.76
CA HIS A 521 18.45 -0.84 -6.01
C HIS A 521 19.56 -0.28 -5.10
N GLY A 522 20.82 -0.60 -5.46
CA GLY A 522 22.04 -0.18 -4.76
C GLY A 522 22.68 1.09 -5.29
N GLN A 523 22.03 1.85 -6.20
CA GLN A 523 22.63 2.99 -6.90
C GLN A 523 23.13 4.06 -5.92
N GLY A 524 22.40 4.32 -4.84
CA GLY A 524 22.84 5.25 -3.79
C GLY A 524 24.08 4.78 -3.01
N ILE A 525 24.37 3.47 -3.01
CA ILE A 525 25.58 2.88 -2.42
C ILE A 525 26.77 3.11 -3.38
N VAL A 526 26.58 2.88 -4.69
CA VAL A 526 27.60 3.16 -5.71
C VAL A 526 27.93 4.64 -5.79
N MET A 527 26.94 5.52 -5.69
CA MET A 527 27.15 6.97 -5.62
C MET A 527 28.02 7.37 -4.43
N ALA A 528 27.82 6.74 -3.26
CA ALA A 528 28.65 6.97 -2.10
C ALA A 528 30.05 6.36 -2.26
N LEU A 529 30.17 5.20 -2.90
CA LEU A 529 31.45 4.55 -3.17
C LEU A 529 32.33 5.41 -4.09
N ALA A 530 31.72 6.11 -5.04
CA ALA A 530 32.39 6.96 -6.02
C ALA A 530 33.25 8.07 -5.39
N SER A 531 32.95 8.55 -4.17
CA SER A 531 33.76 9.58 -3.51
C SER A 531 35.13 9.07 -3.02
N SER A 532 35.33 7.75 -2.97
CA SER A 532 36.56 7.11 -2.50
C SER A 532 37.43 6.54 -3.62
N GLY A 533 37.04 6.76 -4.88
CA GLY A 533 37.75 6.26 -6.07
C GLY A 533 38.27 7.36 -6.98
N ARG A 534 39.03 6.97 -8.00
CA ARG A 534 39.54 7.85 -9.06
C ARG A 534 38.88 7.49 -10.39
N PRO A 535 38.40 8.47 -11.17
CA PRO A 535 37.71 8.22 -12.43
C PRO A 535 38.72 7.92 -13.56
N ILE A 536 39.40 6.78 -13.48
CA ILE A 536 40.49 6.38 -14.41
C ILE A 536 40.08 5.30 -15.39
N ILE A 537 38.92 4.66 -15.20
CA ILE A 537 38.42 3.63 -16.10
C ILE A 537 37.66 4.34 -17.24
N PRO A 538 38.04 4.13 -18.51
CA PRO A 538 37.37 4.77 -19.64
C PRO A 538 35.93 4.26 -19.72
N PHE A 539 34.97 5.16 -19.49
CA PHE A 539 33.54 4.83 -19.40
C PHE A 539 32.72 5.49 -20.51
N GLU A 540 33.35 6.30 -21.34
CA GLU A 540 32.74 7.08 -22.42
C GLU A 540 32.11 6.19 -23.49
N ARG A 541 32.61 4.95 -23.64
CA ARG A 541 32.02 3.93 -24.52
C ARG A 541 30.63 3.49 -24.06
N PHE A 542 30.32 3.53 -22.76
CA PHE A 542 29.02 3.08 -22.24
C PHE A 542 28.09 4.26 -21.94
N LEU A 543 28.65 5.39 -21.52
CA LEU A 543 27.87 6.57 -21.17
C LEU A 543 28.67 7.83 -21.52
N SER A 544 28.25 8.50 -22.58
CA SER A 544 28.80 9.79 -22.99
C SER A 544 27.82 10.57 -23.85
N TRP A 545 27.95 11.88 -23.84
CA TRP A 545 27.22 12.76 -24.74
C TRP A 545 28.18 13.84 -25.26
N LYS A 546 28.23 13.99 -26.58
CA LYS A 546 28.92 15.10 -27.25
C LYS A 546 27.91 15.98 -27.99
N ASP A 547 27.00 15.35 -28.73
CA ASP A 547 25.85 15.98 -29.40
C ASP A 547 24.77 14.91 -29.69
N GLU A 548 23.66 15.31 -30.33
CA GLU A 548 22.54 14.42 -30.67
C GLU A 548 22.91 13.27 -31.64
N ARG A 549 24.04 13.36 -32.36
CA ARG A 549 24.49 12.32 -33.31
C ARG A 549 25.64 11.49 -32.75
N THR A 550 26.35 12.05 -31.77
CA THR A 550 27.58 11.49 -31.20
C THR A 550 27.39 11.33 -29.69
N MET A 551 26.76 10.23 -29.30
CA MET A 551 26.53 9.86 -27.91
C MET A 551 26.66 8.34 -27.75
N SER A 552 26.97 7.89 -26.53
CA SER A 552 26.90 6.47 -26.18
C SER A 552 26.09 6.29 -24.91
N ILE A 553 25.13 5.36 -24.96
CA ILE A 553 24.33 4.92 -23.81
C ILE A 553 24.12 3.43 -24.04
N ASP A 554 24.86 2.60 -23.32
CA ASP A 554 24.90 1.16 -23.53
C ASP A 554 24.91 0.42 -22.19
N GLU A 555 23.82 -0.30 -21.93
CA GLU A 555 23.65 -1.10 -20.72
C GLU A 555 24.41 -2.43 -20.77
N ASP A 556 24.85 -2.89 -21.95
CA ASP A 556 25.50 -4.18 -22.19
C ASP A 556 27.00 -4.16 -21.85
N LEU A 557 27.31 -3.64 -20.66
CA LEU A 557 28.68 -3.50 -20.14
C LEU A 557 29.25 -4.76 -19.48
N ALA A 558 28.43 -5.80 -19.29
CA ALA A 558 28.77 -6.96 -18.47
C ALA A 558 29.98 -7.72 -19.01
N ALA A 559 30.05 -7.97 -20.33
CA ALA A 559 31.16 -8.70 -20.93
C ALA A 559 32.47 -7.92 -20.87
N ASP A 560 32.42 -6.61 -21.12
CA ASP A 560 33.60 -5.73 -21.12
C ASP A 560 34.16 -5.50 -19.70
N LEU A 561 33.31 -5.57 -18.67
CA LEU A 561 33.68 -5.28 -17.28
C LEU A 561 33.64 -6.50 -16.35
N GLU A 562 33.51 -7.73 -16.89
CA GLU A 562 33.40 -8.97 -16.11
C GLU A 562 34.59 -9.15 -15.14
N VAL A 563 35.79 -8.67 -15.51
CA VAL A 563 36.99 -8.71 -14.66
C VAL A 563 36.84 -7.88 -13.36
N LEU A 564 35.94 -6.90 -13.35
CA LEU A 564 35.65 -6.02 -12.20
C LEU A 564 34.41 -6.48 -11.41
N LYS A 565 33.82 -7.62 -11.78
CA LYS A 565 32.65 -8.17 -11.12
C LYS A 565 32.96 -8.55 -9.68
N ARG A 566 32.05 -8.16 -8.78
CA ARG A 566 32.14 -8.42 -7.35
C ARG A 566 30.94 -9.24 -6.89
N LEU A 567 31.20 -10.33 -6.17
CA LEU A 567 30.15 -11.05 -5.46
C LEU A 567 29.62 -10.20 -4.30
N PRO A 568 28.32 -10.28 -3.93
CA PRO A 568 27.70 -9.42 -2.93
C PRO A 568 28.46 -9.29 -1.60
N ASP A 569 29.06 -10.38 -1.11
CA ASP A 569 29.77 -10.43 0.18
C ASP A 569 31.29 -10.29 0.06
N ALA A 570 31.84 -10.18 -1.16
CA ALA A 570 33.27 -10.06 -1.36
C ALA A 570 33.78 -8.65 -0.96
N PRO A 571 35.01 -8.53 -0.41
CA PRO A 571 35.56 -7.24 -0.01
C PRO A 571 35.71 -6.27 -1.20
N LEU A 572 35.59 -4.96 -0.91
CA LEU A 572 35.76 -3.91 -1.91
C LEU A 572 37.25 -3.64 -2.19
N LYS A 573 37.67 -3.86 -3.44
CA LYS A 573 39.00 -3.54 -3.94
C LYS A 573 39.08 -2.09 -4.48
N PRO A 574 40.27 -1.51 -4.64
CA PRO A 574 40.44 -0.16 -5.22
C PRO A 574 39.78 0.00 -6.59
N GLU A 575 39.84 -1.01 -7.45
CA GLU A 575 39.30 -0.96 -8.81
C GLU A 575 37.78 -0.83 -8.83
N HIS A 576 37.08 -1.37 -7.81
CA HIS A 576 35.64 -1.19 -7.66
C HIS A 576 35.27 0.26 -7.30
N ARG A 577 36.12 0.94 -6.52
CA ARG A 577 35.95 2.36 -6.19
C ARG A 577 36.20 3.21 -7.42
N ASP A 578 37.27 2.90 -8.17
CA ASP A 578 37.61 3.58 -9.42
C ASP A 578 36.51 3.39 -10.48
N LEU A 579 35.87 2.22 -10.53
CA LEU A 579 34.72 1.97 -11.41
C LEU A 579 33.52 2.84 -11.03
N ALA A 580 33.17 2.89 -9.74
CA ALA A 580 32.10 3.75 -9.26
C ALA A 580 32.37 5.24 -9.54
N ALA A 581 33.61 5.69 -9.34
CA ALA A 581 34.04 7.06 -9.64
C ALA A 581 33.97 7.38 -11.14
N SER A 582 34.40 6.44 -11.99
CA SER A 582 34.38 6.60 -13.45
C SER A 582 32.96 6.66 -14.01
N LEU A 583 32.08 5.75 -13.58
CA LEU A 583 30.65 5.79 -13.89
C LEU A 583 30.02 7.12 -13.45
N GLN A 584 30.28 7.53 -12.21
CA GLN A 584 29.70 8.74 -11.66
C GLN A 584 30.15 9.98 -12.44
N LYS A 585 31.44 10.07 -12.80
CA LYS A 585 31.96 11.16 -13.64
C LYS A 585 31.32 11.16 -15.04
N SER A 586 31.20 10.00 -15.66
CA SER A 586 30.58 9.85 -16.98
C SER A 586 29.10 10.25 -16.98
N LEU A 587 28.33 9.89 -15.94
CA LEU A 587 26.96 10.37 -15.73
C LEU A 587 26.91 11.90 -15.66
N GLU A 588 27.79 12.49 -14.84
CA GLU A 588 27.85 13.95 -14.64
C GLU A 588 28.16 14.67 -15.94
N ASP A 589 29.21 14.26 -16.66
CA ASP A 589 29.62 14.87 -17.92
C ASP A 589 28.52 14.75 -18.99
N THR A 590 27.85 13.59 -19.06
CA THR A 590 26.72 13.35 -19.97
C THR A 590 25.56 14.31 -19.71
N ILE A 591 25.14 14.45 -18.45
CA ILE A 591 24.01 15.31 -18.08
C ILE A 591 24.35 16.80 -18.25
N LEU A 592 25.58 17.20 -17.90
CA LEU A 592 26.06 18.57 -18.12
C LEU A 592 26.19 18.90 -19.61
N GLY A 593 26.45 17.90 -20.45
CA GLY A 593 26.43 18.00 -21.91
C GLY A 593 25.02 18.24 -22.44
N ILE A 594 24.07 17.36 -22.11
CA ILE A 594 22.66 17.47 -22.50
C ILE A 594 22.08 18.84 -22.10
N LEU A 595 22.26 19.25 -20.84
CA LEU A 595 21.80 20.56 -20.38
C LEU A 595 22.50 21.70 -21.13
N GLY A 596 23.77 21.55 -21.49
CA GLY A 596 24.54 22.57 -22.21
C GLY A 596 24.03 22.84 -23.63
N ALA A 597 23.42 21.84 -24.28
CA ALA A 597 22.81 22.00 -25.60
C ALA A 597 21.48 22.79 -25.56
N PHE A 598 20.65 22.55 -24.54
CA PHE A 598 19.26 23.03 -24.56
C PHE A 598 18.96 24.13 -23.54
N VAL A 599 19.74 24.23 -22.46
CA VAL A 599 19.49 25.14 -21.34
C VAL A 599 20.51 26.29 -21.36
N PRO A 600 20.08 27.56 -21.21
CA PRO A 600 21.00 28.68 -21.09
C PRO A 600 22.00 28.49 -19.95
N SER A 601 23.20 29.07 -20.08
CA SER A 601 24.26 28.96 -19.08
C SER A 601 23.94 29.56 -17.71
N ARG A 602 22.90 30.41 -17.61
CA ARG A 602 22.36 30.99 -16.37
C ARG A 602 20.83 31.12 -16.43
N PRO A 603 20.07 30.01 -16.30
CA PRO A 603 18.62 30.08 -16.44
C PRO A 603 17.98 30.70 -15.19
N ALA A 604 16.84 31.37 -15.36
CA ALA A 604 16.10 31.95 -14.23
C ALA A 604 15.63 30.90 -13.23
N GLY A 605 15.22 29.73 -13.72
CA GLY A 605 14.78 28.60 -12.92
C GLY A 605 15.20 27.29 -13.57
N LEU A 606 15.57 26.31 -12.75
CA LEU A 606 15.87 24.94 -13.16
C LEU A 606 15.21 23.95 -12.20
N CYS A 607 14.35 23.08 -12.72
CA CYS A 607 13.74 21.99 -11.99
C CYS A 607 14.34 20.64 -12.45
N VAL A 608 14.51 19.69 -11.54
CA VAL A 608 15.05 18.35 -11.87
C VAL A 608 14.23 17.24 -11.20
N ALA A 609 13.91 16.19 -11.96
CA ALA A 609 13.17 15.00 -11.50
C ALA A 609 13.57 13.73 -12.30
N GLY A 610 12.95 12.59 -12.00
CA GLY A 610 13.32 11.27 -12.50
C GLY A 610 14.31 10.57 -11.56
N GLY A 611 14.34 9.24 -11.52
CA GLY A 611 15.07 8.48 -10.49
C GLY A 611 16.56 8.82 -10.38
N VAL A 612 17.18 9.20 -11.50
CA VAL A 612 18.60 9.62 -11.55
C VAL A 612 18.80 10.97 -10.84
N ALA A 613 17.77 11.82 -10.74
CA ALA A 613 17.82 13.09 -10.00
C ALA A 613 17.94 12.92 -8.47
N LEU A 614 17.85 11.70 -7.93
CA LEU A 614 18.26 11.41 -6.55
C LEU A 614 19.79 11.49 -6.36
N ASN A 615 20.56 11.62 -7.44
CA ASN A 615 22.01 11.78 -7.43
C ASN A 615 22.42 13.20 -6.99
N CYS A 616 22.71 13.33 -5.71
CA CYS A 616 23.02 14.62 -5.09
C CYS A 616 24.36 15.25 -5.55
N ARG A 617 25.31 14.45 -6.05
CA ARG A 617 26.58 14.94 -6.61
C ARG A 617 26.37 15.53 -8.01
N MET A 618 25.58 14.86 -8.84
CA MET A 618 25.11 15.40 -10.13
C MET A 618 24.37 16.72 -9.93
N ASN A 619 23.42 16.79 -9.00
CA ASN A 619 22.65 18.01 -8.73
C ASN A 619 23.53 19.19 -8.29
N ARG A 620 24.56 18.93 -7.47
CA ARG A 620 25.58 19.92 -7.11
C ARG A 620 26.29 20.46 -8.36
N LEU A 621 26.79 19.59 -9.22
CA LEU A 621 27.53 20.01 -10.42
C LEU A 621 26.66 20.79 -11.41
N ILE A 622 25.39 20.39 -11.58
CA ILE A 622 24.43 21.14 -12.39
C ILE A 622 24.30 22.57 -11.87
N ARG A 623 24.13 22.73 -10.55
CA ARG A 623 24.01 24.04 -9.90
C ARG A 623 25.28 24.88 -10.09
N GLU A 624 26.46 24.30 -9.89
CA GLU A 624 27.74 25.00 -10.02
C GLU A 624 28.01 25.47 -11.46
N LYS A 625 27.71 24.63 -12.45
CA LYS A 625 27.93 24.93 -13.88
C LYS A 625 26.92 25.93 -14.42
N PHE A 626 25.63 25.73 -14.17
CA PHE A 626 24.55 26.54 -14.76
C PHE A 626 24.11 27.71 -13.89
N ARG A 627 24.51 27.77 -12.61
CA ARG A 627 24.19 28.86 -11.65
C ARG A 627 22.77 29.42 -11.81
N PRO A 628 21.73 28.57 -11.80
CA PRO A 628 20.35 29.04 -11.91
C PRO A 628 20.02 29.96 -10.74
N ARG A 629 19.18 30.97 -10.96
CA ARG A 629 18.72 31.83 -9.84
C ARG A 629 17.92 31.02 -8.81
N GLU A 630 17.10 30.08 -9.28
CA GLU A 630 16.35 29.15 -8.45
C GLU A 630 16.51 27.73 -8.99
N MET A 631 16.84 26.77 -8.12
CA MET A 631 16.90 25.35 -8.48
C MET A 631 16.02 24.53 -7.55
N PHE A 632 15.20 23.65 -8.12
CA PHE A 632 14.32 22.75 -7.37
C PHE A 632 14.54 21.31 -7.83
N VAL A 633 14.86 20.41 -6.91
CA VAL A 633 14.92 18.97 -7.18
C VAL A 633 13.80 18.31 -6.40
N GLN A 634 13.00 17.48 -7.07
CA GLN A 634 11.85 16.83 -6.46
C GLN A 634 12.30 15.83 -5.36
N PRO A 635 11.88 15.96 -4.08
CA PRO A 635 12.21 15.00 -3.01
C PRO A 635 11.80 13.56 -3.29
N ALA A 636 10.66 13.34 -3.93
CA ALA A 636 10.25 12.05 -4.46
C ALA A 636 10.60 11.95 -5.95
N ALA A 637 11.86 12.19 -6.33
CA ALA A 637 12.25 12.24 -7.75
C ALA A 637 12.10 10.91 -8.49
N ASN A 638 12.05 9.81 -7.75
CA ASN A 638 11.78 8.47 -8.26
C ASN A 638 10.33 8.31 -8.75
N ASP A 639 9.93 7.11 -9.15
CA ASP A 639 8.66 6.89 -9.86
C ASP A 639 7.45 7.20 -8.98
N ALA A 640 7.57 7.08 -7.66
CA ALA A 640 6.54 7.50 -6.72
C ALA A 640 6.09 8.95 -6.94
N GLY A 641 7.03 9.87 -7.23
CA GLY A 641 6.72 11.28 -7.48
C GLY A 641 5.81 11.54 -8.67
N THR A 642 5.73 10.60 -9.61
CA THR A 642 4.86 10.71 -10.77
C THR A 642 3.38 10.64 -10.42
N ALA A 643 3.00 10.06 -9.26
CA ALA A 643 1.62 10.11 -8.76
C ALA A 643 1.20 11.57 -8.49
N LEU A 644 2.08 12.34 -7.84
CA LEU A 644 1.88 13.76 -7.59
C LEU A 644 1.89 14.54 -8.91
N GLY A 645 2.85 14.25 -9.80
CA GLY A 645 2.94 14.86 -11.12
C GLY A 645 1.69 14.67 -11.98
N ALA A 646 1.15 13.45 -12.02
CA ALA A 646 -0.07 13.12 -12.76
C ALA A 646 -1.27 13.90 -12.22
N ALA A 647 -1.46 13.97 -10.91
CA ALA A 647 -2.56 14.74 -10.32
C ALA A 647 -2.46 16.24 -10.64
N LEU A 648 -1.26 16.83 -10.51
CA LEU A 648 -1.02 18.25 -10.74
C LEU A 648 -1.15 18.64 -12.22
N GLU A 649 -0.68 17.79 -13.12
CA GLU A 649 -0.83 18.05 -14.55
C GLU A 649 -2.28 17.85 -15.02
N ALA A 650 -2.98 16.83 -14.50
CA ALA A 650 -4.42 16.69 -14.72
C ALA A 650 -5.21 17.91 -14.23
N HIS A 651 -4.84 18.47 -13.07
CA HIS A 651 -5.42 19.71 -12.56
C HIS A 651 -5.19 20.88 -13.53
N SER A 652 -3.94 21.05 -13.99
CA SER A 652 -3.58 22.11 -14.94
C SER A 652 -4.29 22.00 -16.28
N LEU A 653 -4.57 20.79 -16.77
CA LEU A 653 -5.25 20.56 -18.05
C LEU A 653 -6.76 20.77 -17.97
N THR A 654 -7.34 20.73 -16.77
CA THR A 654 -8.81 20.75 -16.58
C THR A 654 -9.31 21.99 -15.86
N SER A 655 -8.41 22.84 -15.36
CA SER A 655 -8.75 24.06 -14.62
C SER A 655 -7.98 25.26 -15.19
N SER A 656 -8.66 26.39 -15.35
CA SER A 656 -8.05 27.65 -15.80
C SER A 656 -7.39 28.46 -14.67
N GLY A 657 -6.87 27.78 -13.64
CA GLY A 657 -6.44 28.37 -12.36
C GLY A 657 -4.95 28.20 -12.05
N GLY A 658 -4.46 28.95 -11.06
CA GLY A 658 -3.06 29.03 -10.64
C GLY A 658 -2.50 27.76 -9.99
N ARG A 659 -1.24 27.84 -9.55
CA ARG A 659 -0.56 26.72 -8.88
C ARG A 659 -1.25 26.38 -7.56
N PRO A 660 -1.40 25.09 -7.24
CA PRO A 660 -2.10 24.70 -6.03
C PRO A 660 -1.28 24.99 -4.77
N PHE A 661 0.02 24.69 -4.77
CA PHE A 661 0.88 24.99 -3.62
C PHE A 661 2.36 25.07 -4.01
N VAL A 662 3.18 25.61 -3.11
CA VAL A 662 4.65 25.54 -3.19
C VAL A 662 5.13 24.50 -2.18
N MET A 663 5.90 23.51 -2.63
CA MET A 663 6.38 22.42 -1.78
C MET A 663 7.57 22.89 -0.95
N GLY A 664 7.26 23.33 0.27
CA GLY A 664 8.24 23.62 1.30
C GLY A 664 8.71 22.37 2.05
N SER A 665 7.79 21.41 2.27
CA SER A 665 8.04 20.18 3.00
C SER A 665 7.59 18.95 2.21
N ALA A 666 8.28 17.83 2.42
CA ALA A 666 7.90 16.52 1.88
C ALA A 666 7.00 15.71 2.83
N CYS A 667 6.62 16.24 4.00
CA CYS A 667 5.76 15.56 4.97
C CYS A 667 4.29 15.50 4.50
N LEU A 668 4.00 14.66 3.51
CA LEU A 668 2.72 14.57 2.80
C LEU A 668 1.90 13.32 3.16
N GLY A 669 2.46 12.37 3.89
CA GLY A 669 1.81 11.12 4.28
C GLY A 669 0.92 11.23 5.54
N PRO A 670 0.63 10.09 6.21
CA PRO A 670 -0.19 10.05 7.41
C PRO A 670 0.53 10.60 8.65
N ASP A 671 -0.27 11.09 9.58
CA ASP A 671 0.04 11.49 10.95
C ASP A 671 -0.77 10.64 11.94
N PHE A 672 -0.37 10.68 13.22
CA PHE A 672 -0.96 9.86 14.28
C PHE A 672 -1.21 10.72 15.52
N SER A 673 -2.33 10.48 16.19
CA SER A 673 -2.70 11.15 17.43
C SER A 673 -1.86 10.68 18.63
N PRO A 674 -1.71 11.50 19.68
CA PRO A 674 -1.06 11.09 20.91
C PRO A 674 -1.65 9.82 21.53
N SER A 675 -2.96 9.59 21.41
CA SER A 675 -3.64 8.38 21.90
C SER A 675 -3.25 7.13 21.11
N GLU A 676 -3.14 7.22 19.78
CA GLU A 676 -2.67 6.10 18.95
C GLU A 676 -1.20 5.78 19.24
N VAL A 677 -0.38 6.81 19.48
CA VAL A 677 1.02 6.64 19.89
C VAL A 677 1.12 5.95 21.24
N ALA A 678 0.39 6.42 22.27
CA ALA A 678 0.41 5.83 23.59
C ALA A 678 -0.02 4.35 23.55
N ALA A 679 -1.10 4.05 22.84
CA ALA A 679 -1.58 2.69 22.67
C ALA A 679 -0.53 1.76 22.01
N ALA A 680 0.22 2.28 21.02
CA ALA A 680 1.29 1.52 20.39
C ALA A 680 2.50 1.30 21.32
N LEU A 681 2.85 2.30 22.15
CA LEU A 681 3.91 2.17 23.15
C LEU A 681 3.53 1.17 24.26
N ASP A 682 2.29 1.22 24.73
CA ASP A 682 1.72 0.28 25.69
C ASP A 682 1.75 -1.14 25.14
N ALA A 683 1.25 -1.34 23.91
CA ALA A 683 1.28 -2.65 23.23
C ALA A 683 2.70 -3.17 23.00
N ALA A 684 3.67 -2.27 22.80
CA ALA A 684 5.06 -2.62 22.62
C ALA A 684 5.80 -2.92 23.94
N GLY A 685 5.17 -2.70 25.10
CA GLY A 685 5.75 -2.90 26.43
C GLY A 685 6.91 -1.95 26.73
N LEU A 686 6.91 -0.76 26.15
CA LEU A 686 7.96 0.24 26.37
C LEU A 686 7.64 1.10 27.59
N SER A 687 8.67 1.45 28.37
CA SER A 687 8.54 2.48 29.40
C SER A 687 8.58 3.84 28.72
N TYR A 688 7.60 4.70 28.97
CA TYR A 688 7.58 6.05 28.41
C TYR A 688 6.99 7.07 29.37
N HIS A 689 7.37 8.33 29.18
CA HIS A 689 6.79 9.47 29.87
C HIS A 689 6.55 10.61 28.89
N ARG A 690 5.69 11.55 29.30
CA ARG A 690 5.47 12.81 28.57
C ARG A 690 6.23 13.92 29.29
N PRO A 691 7.36 14.41 28.75
CA PRO A 691 8.08 15.52 29.36
C PRO A 691 7.39 16.86 29.14
N ASP A 692 7.73 17.83 29.99
CA ASP A 692 7.27 19.23 29.85
C ASP A 692 7.76 19.86 28.54
N ASP A 693 9.01 19.57 28.16
CA ASP A 693 9.61 20.02 26.89
C ASP A 693 10.37 18.86 26.22
N VAL A 694 9.68 18.20 25.29
CA VAL A 694 10.23 17.06 24.52
C VAL A 694 11.46 17.44 23.70
N CYS A 695 11.50 18.65 23.14
CA CYS A 695 12.62 19.10 22.31
C CYS A 695 13.86 19.34 23.17
N ARG A 696 13.72 20.00 24.32
CA ARG A 696 14.84 20.24 25.25
C ARG A 696 15.42 18.94 25.80
N GLN A 697 14.56 18.00 26.21
CA GLN A 697 15.04 16.72 26.74
C GLN A 697 15.71 15.87 25.65
N ALA A 698 15.12 15.80 24.45
CA ALA A 698 15.72 15.10 23.32
C ALA A 698 17.06 15.73 22.88
N ALA A 699 17.17 17.06 22.85
CA ALA A 699 18.42 17.76 22.59
C ALA A 699 19.49 17.43 23.64
N GLY A 700 19.11 17.36 24.92
CA GLY A 700 19.98 16.92 26.01
C GLY A 700 20.51 15.50 25.82
N LEU A 701 19.65 14.56 25.41
CA LEU A 701 20.06 13.18 25.11
C LEU A 701 21.02 13.12 23.91
N LEU A 702 20.74 13.85 22.82
CA LEU A 702 21.65 13.94 21.68
C LEU A 702 23.02 14.48 22.11
N ALA A 703 23.07 15.56 22.90
CA ALA A 703 24.30 16.16 23.38
C ALA A 703 25.12 15.22 24.30
N GLN A 704 24.49 14.21 24.89
CA GLN A 704 25.13 13.13 25.66
C GLN A 704 25.61 11.97 24.76
N GLY A 705 25.55 12.10 23.44
CA GLY A 705 25.98 11.07 22.49
C GLY A 705 25.00 9.89 22.36
N LYS A 706 23.71 10.09 22.69
CA LYS A 706 22.64 9.10 22.50
C LYS A 706 22.09 9.13 21.08
N ILE A 707 21.76 7.96 20.53
CA ILE A 707 21.11 7.80 19.22
C ILE A 707 19.60 7.72 19.45
N LEU A 708 18.84 8.64 18.86
CA LEU A 708 17.40 8.76 19.07
C LEU A 708 16.61 8.32 17.85
N GLY A 709 15.59 7.47 18.05
CA GLY A 709 14.48 7.37 17.11
C GLY A 709 13.59 8.60 17.23
N TRP A 710 13.32 9.29 16.13
CA TRP A 710 12.49 10.49 16.08
C TRP A 710 11.30 10.26 15.15
N PHE A 711 10.11 10.20 15.74
CA PHE A 711 8.84 9.98 15.05
C PHE A 711 7.89 11.12 15.34
N GLN A 712 7.71 12.02 14.38
CA GLN A 712 6.88 13.22 14.52
C GLN A 712 6.03 13.50 13.29
N GLY A 713 4.83 14.03 13.50
CA GLY A 713 3.98 14.57 12.43
C GLY A 713 3.73 13.62 11.25
N ARG A 714 3.51 14.24 10.08
CA ARG A 714 3.22 13.53 8.83
C ARG A 714 4.48 12.86 8.26
N LEU A 715 4.31 11.64 7.75
CA LEU A 715 5.34 10.88 7.04
C LEU A 715 5.87 11.62 5.79
N GLU A 716 7.18 11.58 5.57
CA GLU A 716 7.83 12.10 4.38
C GLU A 716 7.46 11.30 3.11
N PHE A 717 7.28 11.98 1.98
CA PHE A 717 7.12 11.41 0.65
C PHE A 717 8.45 11.44 -0.11
N GLY A 718 8.86 10.30 -0.66
CA GLY A 718 10.18 10.06 -1.22
C GLY A 718 11.13 9.31 -0.27
N PRO A 719 12.35 8.97 -0.74
CA PRO A 719 13.23 8.02 -0.07
C PRO A 719 14.10 8.60 1.06
N ARG A 720 13.99 9.91 1.36
CA ARG A 720 14.80 10.58 2.40
C ARG A 720 13.94 10.82 3.64
N ALA A 721 14.48 10.50 4.81
CA ALA A 721 13.93 11.01 6.06
C ALA A 721 14.38 12.45 6.27
N LEU A 722 13.43 13.30 6.60
CA LEU A 722 13.58 14.76 6.62
C LEU A 722 13.06 15.33 7.95
N GLY A 723 13.22 14.57 9.05
CA GLY A 723 12.88 15.00 10.39
C GLY A 723 11.49 14.59 10.88
N ALA A 724 10.79 13.69 10.18
CA ALA A 724 9.54 13.09 10.65
C ALA A 724 9.67 11.59 10.97
N ARG A 725 10.50 10.84 10.24
CA ARG A 725 10.83 9.43 10.54
C ARG A 725 12.35 9.23 10.49
N SER A 726 13.04 9.80 11.47
CA SER A 726 14.49 9.95 11.46
C SER A 726 15.15 9.19 12.61
N LEU A 727 16.36 8.70 12.39
CA LEU A 727 17.32 8.42 13.46
C LEU A 727 18.27 9.61 13.56
N LEU A 728 18.39 10.15 14.75
CA LEU A 728 19.14 11.37 15.04
C LEU A 728 20.33 11.05 15.94
N ALA A 729 21.45 11.73 15.69
CA ALA A 729 22.65 11.59 16.51
C ALA A 729 23.47 12.89 16.54
N ASP A 730 24.42 12.96 17.48
CA ASP A 730 25.36 14.07 17.61
C ASP A 730 26.38 14.05 16.45
N PRO A 731 26.50 15.13 15.65
CA PRO A 731 27.44 15.16 14.54
C PRO A 731 28.90 15.38 14.97
N ARG A 732 29.16 15.79 16.22
CA ARG A 732 30.47 16.20 16.73
C ARG A 732 31.38 15.03 17.09
N ASP A 733 30.80 13.90 17.45
CA ASP A 733 31.54 12.69 17.86
C ASP A 733 32.06 11.92 16.62
N SER A 734 33.38 11.78 16.50
CA SER A 734 34.02 11.05 15.39
C SER A 734 33.65 9.57 15.34
N GLY A 735 33.32 8.95 16.48
CA GLY A 735 32.87 7.56 16.55
C GLY A 735 31.39 7.36 16.21
N MET A 736 30.61 8.44 16.08
CA MET A 736 29.17 8.34 15.89
C MET A 736 28.78 7.74 14.53
N LYS A 737 29.55 8.03 13.47
CA LYS A 737 29.32 7.45 12.13
C LYS A 737 29.33 5.92 12.19
N ASP A 738 30.32 5.35 12.87
CA ASP A 738 30.45 3.89 13.01
C ASP A 738 29.32 3.31 13.87
N ARG A 739 29.01 3.94 15.01
CA ARG A 739 27.91 3.51 15.89
C ARG A 739 26.57 3.47 15.15
N VAL A 740 26.24 4.52 14.38
CA VAL A 740 24.99 4.56 13.62
C VAL A 740 25.01 3.56 12.45
N ASN A 741 26.15 3.33 11.79
CA ASN A 741 26.26 2.31 10.74
C ASN A 741 26.11 0.87 11.27
N ILE A 742 26.68 0.56 12.45
CA ILE A 742 26.51 -0.71 13.16
C ILE A 742 25.03 -0.92 13.51
N LEU A 743 24.40 0.08 14.12
CA LEU A 743 22.97 0.07 14.46
C LEU A 743 22.07 -0.14 13.24
N LYS A 744 22.52 0.29 12.05
CA LYS A 744 21.85 0.11 10.77
C LYS A 744 22.13 -1.24 10.08
N GLY A 745 23.06 -2.03 10.58
CA GLY A 745 23.48 -3.30 9.95
C GLY A 745 24.05 -3.13 8.54
N ARG A 746 24.79 -2.03 8.27
CA ARG A 746 25.34 -1.69 6.95
C ARG A 746 26.83 -1.33 7.01
N HIS A 747 27.51 -1.29 5.86
CA HIS A 747 28.96 -1.04 5.80
C HIS A 747 29.39 0.29 6.46
N ALA A 748 30.50 0.28 7.19
CA ALA A 748 31.02 1.41 7.98
C ALA A 748 31.33 2.68 7.17
N TRP A 749 31.69 2.53 5.89
CA TRP A 749 32.03 3.65 5.02
C TRP A 749 30.81 4.44 4.53
N ARG A 750 29.57 3.96 4.74
CA ARG A 750 28.38 4.66 4.26
C ARG A 750 28.22 6.02 4.94
N PRO A 751 28.05 7.11 4.16
CA PRO A 751 27.95 8.46 4.72
C PRO A 751 26.58 8.76 5.33
N PHE A 752 26.54 9.82 6.13
CA PHE A 752 25.34 10.46 6.68
C PHE A 752 25.30 11.95 6.29
N GLY A 753 24.13 12.57 6.42
CA GLY A 753 23.95 14.00 6.18
C GLY A 753 23.39 14.71 7.42
N PRO A 754 23.64 16.02 7.58
CA PRO A 754 23.10 16.79 8.68
C PRO A 754 21.74 17.39 8.34
N SER A 755 20.93 17.62 9.36
CA SER A 755 19.84 18.60 9.32
C SER A 755 20.27 19.85 10.08
N ILE A 756 20.29 21.00 9.40
CA ILE A 756 20.80 22.29 9.90
C ILE A 756 19.66 23.31 9.98
N LEU A 757 19.73 24.23 10.95
CA LEU A 757 18.81 25.37 11.01
C LEU A 757 18.95 26.26 9.78
N ALA A 758 17.81 26.60 9.16
CA ALA A 758 17.77 27.53 8.04
C ALA A 758 18.35 28.90 8.46
N GLY A 759 19.16 29.50 7.58
CA GLY A 759 19.89 30.74 7.81
C GLY A 759 21.29 30.56 8.38
N ARG A 760 21.66 29.37 8.86
CA ARG A 760 22.99 29.09 9.43
C ARG A 760 23.95 28.40 8.44
N GLU A 761 23.50 28.07 7.24
CA GLU A 761 24.26 27.30 6.25
C GLU A 761 25.56 27.99 5.83
N ALA A 762 25.54 29.31 5.62
CA ALA A 762 26.69 30.08 5.14
C ALA A 762 27.89 30.08 6.11
N GLU A 763 27.63 29.85 7.40
CA GLU A 763 28.67 29.74 8.45
C GLU A 763 29.43 28.41 8.37
N TRP A 764 28.83 27.38 7.77
CA TRP A 764 29.32 26.01 7.79
C TRP A 764 29.72 25.48 6.41
N PHE A 765 29.03 25.93 5.36
CA PHE A 765 29.20 25.41 4.00
C PHE A 765 29.68 26.49 3.03
N GLU A 766 30.44 26.06 2.03
CA GLU A 766 30.82 26.88 0.88
C GLU A 766 29.68 26.94 -0.12
N ASP A 767 29.51 28.09 -0.79
CA ASP A 767 28.43 28.34 -1.77
C ASP A 767 27.03 27.91 -1.28
N SER A 768 26.80 28.11 0.03
CA SER A 768 25.63 27.64 0.76
C SER A 768 24.31 28.13 0.18
N PHE A 769 23.27 27.34 0.36
CA PHE A 769 21.91 27.68 -0.03
C PHE A 769 20.89 26.85 0.72
N ASP A 770 19.63 27.21 0.53
CA ASP A 770 18.49 26.51 1.09
C ASP A 770 18.29 25.13 0.44
N SER A 771 18.87 24.09 1.05
CA SER A 771 18.82 22.69 0.60
C SER A 771 17.81 21.91 1.45
N ARG A 772 16.51 22.06 1.18
CA ARG A 772 15.44 21.53 2.05
C ARG A 772 15.28 20.01 2.07
N PHE A 773 15.85 19.28 1.10
CA PHE A 773 15.50 17.88 0.85
C PHE A 773 16.68 16.90 0.83
N MET A 774 17.88 17.33 1.24
CA MET A 774 19.10 16.52 1.16
C MET A 774 19.40 15.97 -0.25
N LEU A 775 19.16 16.78 -1.29
CA LEU A 775 19.35 16.40 -2.70
C LEU A 775 20.58 17.04 -3.33
N PHE A 776 21.44 17.67 -2.54
CA PHE A 776 22.67 18.31 -2.98
C PHE A 776 23.80 18.00 -2.02
N THR A 777 24.97 17.71 -2.56
CA THR A 777 26.20 17.79 -1.76
C THR A 777 26.70 19.23 -1.72
N VAL A 778 27.31 19.62 -0.60
CA VAL A 778 27.99 20.91 -0.43
C VAL A 778 29.33 20.69 0.25
N SER A 779 30.32 21.54 -0.02
CA SER A 779 31.60 21.50 0.67
C SER A 779 31.47 22.12 2.07
N VAL A 780 32.01 21.45 3.09
CA VAL A 780 32.12 22.02 4.43
C VAL A 780 33.37 22.90 4.49
N ARG A 781 33.24 24.10 5.06
CA ARG A 781 34.37 25.03 5.23
C ARG A 781 35.47 24.37 6.04
N GLU A 782 36.72 24.54 5.62
CA GLU A 782 37.88 23.83 6.17
C GLU A 782 37.95 23.91 7.72
N GLN A 783 37.81 25.12 8.27
CA GLN A 783 37.86 25.38 9.71
C GLN A 783 36.68 24.79 10.51
N LYS A 784 35.64 24.27 9.85
CA LYS A 784 34.45 23.68 10.47
C LYS A 784 34.44 22.15 10.39
N LYS A 785 35.28 21.54 9.54
CA LYS A 785 35.28 20.09 9.30
C LYS A 785 35.51 19.30 10.59
N SER A 786 36.49 19.69 11.41
CA SER A 786 36.80 19.02 12.68
C SER A 786 35.69 19.09 13.73
N LEU A 787 34.71 19.99 13.58
CA LEU A 787 33.61 20.16 14.54
C LEU A 787 32.43 19.22 14.27
N ILE A 788 32.31 18.65 13.07
CA ILE A 788 31.17 17.80 12.66
C ILE A 788 31.61 16.52 11.91
N PRO A 789 32.60 15.76 12.42
CA PRO A 789 33.21 14.64 11.70
C PRO A 789 32.21 13.53 11.31
N ALA A 790 31.12 13.33 12.06
CA ALA A 790 30.21 12.22 11.81
C ALA A 790 29.35 12.36 10.54
N VAL A 791 29.23 13.59 10.01
CA VAL A 791 28.42 13.90 8.83
C VAL A 791 29.25 14.29 7.61
N LEU A 792 30.58 14.13 7.68
CA LEU A 792 31.48 14.36 6.56
C LEU A 792 31.59 13.12 5.67
N HIS A 793 31.65 13.39 4.38
CA HIS A 793 32.12 12.45 3.37
C HIS A 793 33.66 12.48 3.30
N ASP A 794 34.25 11.46 2.67
CA ASP A 794 35.70 11.32 2.56
C ASP A 794 36.36 12.47 1.78
N ASP A 795 35.61 13.12 0.88
CA ASP A 795 36.04 14.29 0.09
C ASP A 795 35.80 15.63 0.81
N GLY A 796 35.40 15.62 2.09
CA GLY A 796 35.11 16.82 2.87
C GLY A 796 33.77 17.48 2.55
N THR A 797 32.92 16.84 1.75
CA THR A 797 31.56 17.30 1.46
C THR A 797 30.55 16.73 2.46
N THR A 798 29.35 17.28 2.45
CA THR A 798 28.19 16.73 3.17
C THR A 798 26.91 16.94 2.39
N ARG A 799 25.79 16.35 2.83
CA ARG A 799 24.49 16.42 2.16
C ARG A 799 23.41 16.95 3.11
N PRO A 800 23.29 18.29 3.26
CA PRO A 800 22.48 18.90 4.30
C PRO A 800 20.99 18.98 3.97
N GLN A 801 20.18 18.99 5.02
CA GLN A 801 18.79 19.44 5.04
C GLN A 801 18.69 20.80 5.75
N SER A 802 18.26 21.85 5.06
CA SER A 802 17.85 23.11 5.67
C SER A 802 16.48 22.95 6.33
N VAL A 803 16.38 23.25 7.63
CA VAL A 803 15.16 23.08 8.44
C VAL A 803 14.58 24.45 8.77
N HIS A 804 13.39 24.74 8.23
CA HIS A 804 12.65 25.98 8.48
C HIS A 804 11.62 25.80 9.60
N ALA A 805 11.53 26.79 10.49
CA ALA A 805 10.59 26.77 11.62
C ALA A 805 9.11 26.71 11.16
N GLY A 806 8.77 27.37 10.05
CA GLY A 806 7.41 27.38 9.51
C GLY A 806 6.95 26.04 8.92
N GLU A 807 7.87 25.12 8.63
CA GLU A 807 7.57 23.83 7.97
C GLU A 807 7.64 22.66 8.94
N SER A 808 8.66 22.66 9.81
CA SER A 808 8.92 21.59 10.76
C SER A 808 9.24 22.17 12.15
N PRO A 809 8.26 22.81 12.84
CA PRO A 809 8.52 23.61 14.04
C PRO A 809 9.14 22.82 15.20
N LEU A 810 8.68 21.59 15.46
CA LEU A 810 9.26 20.74 16.51
C LEU A 810 10.68 20.29 16.18
N TYR A 811 10.96 19.99 14.91
CA TYR A 811 12.29 19.56 14.48
C TYR A 811 13.28 20.72 14.48
N HIS A 812 12.85 21.90 14.02
CA HIS A 812 13.61 23.13 14.16
C HIS A 812 13.92 23.41 15.64
N ARG A 813 12.91 23.36 16.53
CA ARG A 813 13.10 23.61 17.96
C ARG A 813 14.07 22.62 18.61
N LEU A 814 14.00 21.33 18.25
CA LEU A 814 14.96 20.32 18.70
C LEU A 814 16.40 20.74 18.35
N ILE A 815 16.65 21.14 17.10
CA ILE A 815 17.98 21.53 16.63
C ILE A 815 18.41 22.86 17.28
N SER A 816 17.50 23.81 17.50
CA SER A 816 17.80 25.06 18.24
C SER A 816 18.19 24.80 19.70
N GLU A 817 17.50 23.89 20.40
CA GLU A 817 17.90 23.50 21.76
C GLU A 817 19.24 22.75 21.76
N PHE A 818 19.48 21.90 20.75
CA PHE A 818 20.77 21.24 20.58
C PHE A 818 21.90 22.26 20.33
N GLU A 819 21.66 23.27 19.49
CA GLU A 819 22.59 24.37 19.27
C GLU A 819 22.90 25.09 20.57
N ARG A 820 21.88 25.44 21.37
CA ARG A 820 22.07 26.13 22.65
C ARG A 820 22.97 25.35 23.61
N LEU A 821 22.95 24.02 23.55
CA LEU A 821 23.76 23.15 24.38
C LEU A 821 25.17 22.92 23.83
N THR A 822 25.37 23.02 22.52
CA THR A 822 26.57 22.49 21.84
C THR A 822 27.31 23.51 20.98
N SER A 823 26.69 24.67 20.74
CA SER A 823 27.09 25.66 19.72
C SER A 823 27.10 25.15 18.28
N VAL A 824 26.46 24.00 18.00
CA VAL A 824 26.37 23.40 16.67
C VAL A 824 24.91 23.41 16.19
N PRO A 825 24.57 24.12 15.10
CA PRO A 825 23.19 24.34 14.65
C PRO A 825 22.63 23.18 13.82
N MET A 826 23.12 21.95 14.04
CA MET A 826 22.74 20.80 13.23
C MET A 826 22.84 19.48 14.00
N VAL A 827 22.09 18.49 13.53
CA VAL A 827 22.14 17.10 14.02
C VAL A 827 22.39 16.14 12.85
N LEU A 828 23.02 14.99 13.09
CA LEU A 828 23.07 13.91 12.12
C LEU A 828 21.65 13.38 11.90
N ASN A 829 21.23 13.21 10.65
CA ASN A 829 19.92 12.67 10.30
C ASN A 829 20.07 11.51 9.29
N THR A 830 19.40 10.40 9.58
CA THR A 830 19.27 9.26 8.67
C THR A 830 17.86 8.66 8.76
N SER A 831 17.49 7.83 7.78
CA SER A 831 16.19 7.17 7.76
C SER A 831 15.93 6.35 9.01
N PHE A 832 14.70 6.32 9.53
CA PHE A 832 14.31 5.38 10.58
C PHE A 832 13.69 4.14 9.93
N ASN A 833 14.45 3.05 9.91
CA ASN A 833 14.09 1.76 9.30
C ASN A 833 15.12 0.69 9.69
N ARG A 834 14.68 -0.57 9.74
CA ARG A 834 15.58 -1.72 9.84
C ARG A 834 16.29 -1.98 8.50
N LYS A 835 17.28 -2.85 8.52
CA LYS A 835 17.99 -3.28 7.31
C LYS A 835 16.97 -3.85 6.31
N ASP A 836 17.09 -3.44 5.05
CA ASP A 836 16.26 -3.89 3.92
C ASP A 836 14.76 -3.60 4.01
N GLU A 837 14.32 -2.77 4.96
CA GLU A 837 12.93 -2.30 5.08
C GLU A 837 12.72 -0.85 4.61
N PRO A 838 11.52 -0.48 4.15
CA PRO A 838 11.13 0.91 3.93
C PRO A 838 11.18 1.77 5.20
N ILE A 839 11.19 3.10 5.04
CA ILE A 839 10.99 4.05 6.16
C ILE A 839 9.71 3.66 6.91
N ILE A 840 9.78 3.58 8.24
CA ILE A 840 8.63 3.23 9.09
C ILE A 840 7.48 4.23 8.90
N CYS A 841 6.25 3.73 8.93
CA CYS A 841 5.04 4.52 8.79
C CYS A 841 4.35 4.72 10.15
N THR A 842 4.03 3.63 10.84
CA THR A 842 3.12 3.62 12.00
C THR A 842 3.85 3.67 13.36
N PRO A 843 3.17 4.10 14.44
CA PRO A 843 3.76 4.07 15.78
C PRO A 843 4.18 2.66 16.26
N ALA A 844 3.43 1.63 15.88
CA ALA A 844 3.76 0.23 16.18
C ALA A 844 5.08 -0.18 15.50
N GLU A 845 5.23 0.13 14.20
CA GLU A 845 6.48 -0.10 13.48
C GLU A 845 7.66 0.67 14.09
N ALA A 846 7.42 1.90 14.57
CA ALA A 846 8.44 2.69 15.25
C ALA A 846 8.93 2.04 16.55
N ALA A 847 8.00 1.54 17.37
CA ALA A 847 8.33 0.85 18.61
C ALA A 847 9.05 -0.49 18.36
N GLU A 848 8.64 -1.24 17.34
CA GLU A 848 9.32 -2.47 16.92
C GLU A 848 10.73 -2.20 16.39
N ALA A 849 10.88 -1.23 15.49
CA ALA A 849 12.17 -0.85 14.93
C ALA A 849 13.11 -0.32 16.02
N PHE A 850 12.60 0.50 16.94
CA PHE A 850 13.35 0.98 18.10
C PHE A 850 13.93 -0.18 18.92
N LYS A 851 13.09 -1.15 19.30
CA LYS A 851 13.53 -2.34 20.07
C LYS A 851 14.54 -3.18 19.30
N ALA A 852 14.29 -3.42 18.01
CA ALA A 852 15.12 -4.30 17.18
C ALA A 852 16.49 -3.69 16.87
N MET A 853 16.57 -2.37 16.68
CA MET A 853 17.81 -1.68 16.30
C MET A 853 18.69 -1.33 17.50
N GLY A 854 18.12 -1.26 18.71
CA GLY A 854 18.87 -0.90 19.92
C GLY A 854 19.28 0.57 19.96
N ALA A 855 18.43 1.48 19.44
CA ALA A 855 18.62 2.91 19.68
C ALA A 855 18.45 3.25 21.18
N ASP A 856 19.04 4.34 21.64
CA ASP A 856 19.09 4.67 23.07
C ASP A 856 17.73 5.14 23.63
N ALA A 857 16.95 5.88 22.85
CA ALA A 857 15.58 6.26 23.18
C ALA A 857 14.74 6.52 21.92
N LEU A 858 13.42 6.41 22.06
CA LEU A 858 12.43 6.71 21.03
C LEU A 858 11.63 7.95 21.45
N VAL A 859 11.83 9.05 20.73
CA VAL A 859 11.00 10.25 20.85
C VAL A 859 9.88 10.15 19.83
N ILE A 860 8.66 9.92 20.30
CA ILE A 860 7.49 9.65 19.45
C ILE A 860 6.29 10.47 19.89
N GLY A 861 5.81 11.34 19.00
CA GLY A 861 4.80 12.33 19.34
C GLY A 861 5.23 13.14 20.58
N PRO A 862 4.37 13.27 21.61
CA PRO A 862 4.73 13.99 22.83
C PRO A 862 5.52 13.17 23.84
N PHE A 863 5.92 11.93 23.55
CA PHE A 863 6.51 11.01 24.52
C PHE A 863 7.99 10.73 24.25
N ILE A 864 8.71 10.37 25.31
CA ILE A 864 10.03 9.75 25.23
C ILE A 864 9.92 8.35 25.84
N ALA A 865 10.28 7.34 25.05
CA ALA A 865 10.24 5.94 25.41
C ALA A 865 11.65 5.34 25.46
N THR A 866 11.87 4.41 26.38
CA THR A 866 13.11 3.65 26.51
C THR A 866 12.81 2.15 26.57
N THR A 867 13.74 1.33 26.09
CA THR A 867 13.81 -0.06 26.52
C THR A 867 14.22 0.01 27.99
N ALA A 868 13.37 -0.48 28.90
CA ALA A 868 13.72 -0.48 30.32
C ALA A 868 15.15 -1.06 30.48
N ALA A 869 15.97 -0.46 31.35
CA ALA A 869 17.21 -1.12 31.76
C ALA A 869 16.88 -2.56 32.16
N PRO A 870 17.73 -3.56 31.87
CA PRO A 870 17.59 -4.84 32.56
C PRO A 870 17.58 -4.46 34.03
N ARG A 871 16.44 -4.62 34.71
CA ARG A 871 16.46 -4.65 36.16
C ARG A 871 17.52 -5.69 36.46
N GLN A 872 18.62 -5.28 37.10
CA GLN A 872 19.40 -6.24 37.87
C GLN A 872 18.35 -6.91 38.73
N SER A 873 18.02 -8.15 38.37
CA SER A 873 17.21 -8.99 39.22
C SER A 873 18.08 -9.16 40.44
N ALA A 874 17.82 -8.34 41.46
CA ALA A 874 17.98 -8.82 42.82
C ALA A 874 17.39 -10.24 42.83
N PRO A 875 18.07 -11.22 43.46
CA PRO A 875 17.52 -12.56 43.56
C PRO A 875 16.11 -12.41 44.10
N MET A 876 15.10 -12.63 43.26
CA MET A 876 13.72 -12.51 43.68
C MET A 876 13.53 -13.65 44.67
N THR A 877 13.42 -13.30 45.94
CA THR A 877 13.11 -14.26 46.97
C THR A 877 11.74 -14.87 46.68
N PRO A 878 11.54 -16.17 47.00
CA PRO A 878 10.30 -16.90 46.70
C PRO A 878 9.01 -16.27 47.23
N LYS A 879 9.10 -15.25 48.10
CA LYS A 879 7.96 -14.52 48.66
C LYS A 879 7.29 -13.51 47.71
N THR A 880 7.82 -13.27 46.51
CA THR A 880 7.21 -12.32 45.54
C THR A 880 6.50 -13.01 44.37
N LEU A 881 6.23 -14.31 44.48
CA LEU A 881 5.68 -15.15 43.40
C LEU A 881 4.16 -15.41 43.49
N SER A 882 3.44 -14.73 44.40
CA SER A 882 1.98 -14.88 44.56
C SER A 882 1.14 -13.61 44.31
N ALA A 883 1.72 -12.48 43.92
CA ALA A 883 0.95 -11.24 43.82
C ALA A 883 0.29 -11.05 42.43
N LEU A 884 -0.74 -11.86 42.16
CA LEU A 884 -2.02 -11.26 41.73
C LEU A 884 -2.43 -10.22 42.79
N PRO A 885 -3.30 -9.22 42.52
CA PRO A 885 -3.69 -8.26 43.55
C PRO A 885 -4.04 -8.99 44.87
N GLY A 886 -3.65 -8.42 46.02
CA GLY A 886 -3.72 -9.10 47.31
C GLY A 886 -5.12 -9.21 47.90
N GLY A 887 -6.17 -9.13 47.08
CA GLY A 887 -7.57 -9.02 47.46
C GLY A 887 -8.25 -10.35 47.79
N ARG A 888 -9.52 -10.28 48.20
CA ARG A 888 -10.37 -11.46 48.46
C ARG A 888 -11.13 -11.81 47.18
N ARG A 889 -11.12 -13.09 46.79
CA ARG A 889 -11.63 -13.53 45.48
C ARG A 889 -13.04 -14.06 45.53
N LEU A 890 -13.84 -13.72 44.54
CA LEU A 890 -15.06 -14.43 44.18
C LEU A 890 -14.77 -15.33 42.98
N SER A 891 -14.85 -16.63 43.17
CA SER A 891 -14.84 -17.63 42.12
C SER A 891 -16.26 -17.91 41.66
N LEU A 892 -16.60 -17.45 40.45
CA LEU A 892 -17.94 -17.47 39.90
C LEU A 892 -18.02 -18.42 38.71
N ARG A 893 -18.93 -19.39 38.78
CA ARG A 893 -19.28 -20.24 37.61
C ARG A 893 -20.43 -19.63 36.82
N VAL A 894 -20.23 -19.39 35.53
CA VAL A 894 -21.27 -18.85 34.64
C VAL A 894 -21.85 -19.88 33.66
N THR A 895 -21.11 -20.94 33.36
CA THR A 895 -21.57 -22.01 32.46
C THR A 895 -20.88 -23.34 32.78
N VAL A 896 -21.47 -24.44 32.31
CA VAL A 896 -20.81 -25.74 32.21
C VAL A 896 -20.50 -26.14 30.77
N ASP A 897 -20.97 -25.35 29.80
CA ASP A 897 -20.74 -25.58 28.37
C ASP A 897 -19.28 -25.30 28.02
N CYS A 898 -18.68 -26.19 27.23
CA CYS A 898 -17.34 -26.04 26.71
C CYS A 898 -17.28 -26.55 25.27
N ASP A 899 -16.42 -25.97 24.44
CA ASP A 899 -16.18 -26.43 23.07
C ASP A 899 -15.12 -27.55 22.98
N LEU A 900 -14.67 -28.06 24.13
CA LEU A 900 -13.83 -29.26 24.27
C LEU A 900 -14.64 -30.42 24.87
N LYS A 901 -14.17 -31.65 24.63
CA LYS A 901 -14.80 -32.90 25.09
C LYS A 901 -13.83 -33.73 25.92
N CYS A 902 -13.10 -33.07 26.83
CA CYS A 902 -12.06 -33.69 27.64
C CYS A 902 -12.64 -34.84 28.49
N PRO A 903 -12.20 -36.10 28.30
CA PRO A 903 -12.70 -37.24 29.08
C PRO A 903 -12.40 -37.16 30.58
N HIS A 904 -11.41 -36.34 30.96
CA HIS A 904 -10.93 -36.14 32.34
C HIS A 904 -11.48 -34.85 32.98
N CYS A 905 -12.45 -34.18 32.36
CA CYS A 905 -12.89 -32.86 32.83
C CYS A 905 -13.60 -32.95 34.20
N THR A 906 -13.19 -32.09 35.13
CA THR A 906 -13.77 -32.01 36.48
C THR A 906 -15.16 -31.37 36.54
N ILE A 907 -15.75 -31.07 35.38
CA ILE A 907 -17.12 -30.56 35.25
C ILE A 907 -18.13 -31.65 34.90
N GLN A 908 -17.67 -32.87 34.58
CA GLN A 908 -18.56 -33.93 34.12
C GLN A 908 -19.57 -34.38 35.20
N ASP A 909 -19.21 -34.31 36.48
CA ASP A 909 -20.12 -34.54 37.60
C ASP A 909 -21.16 -33.42 37.80
N LEU A 910 -21.06 -32.35 37.01
CA LEU A 910 -21.97 -31.20 37.00
C LEU A 910 -22.71 -31.09 35.65
N SER A 911 -22.56 -32.09 34.78
CA SER A 911 -23.21 -32.16 33.47
C SER A 911 -24.73 -32.28 33.67
N GLY A 912 -25.47 -31.22 33.31
CA GLY A 912 -26.92 -31.13 33.50
C GLY A 912 -27.41 -29.83 34.12
N LEU A 913 -26.52 -29.00 34.69
CA LEU A 913 -26.86 -27.67 35.16
C LEU A 913 -26.97 -26.67 33.98
N PRO A 914 -28.00 -25.82 33.92
CA PRO A 914 -28.12 -24.82 32.87
C PRO A 914 -27.09 -23.67 33.05
N PRO A 915 -26.73 -22.95 31.96
CA PRO A 915 -25.92 -21.74 32.08
C PRO A 915 -26.56 -20.69 33.00
N ARG A 916 -25.74 -19.94 33.73
CA ARG A 916 -26.21 -18.89 34.65
C ARG A 916 -26.91 -17.78 33.85
N SER A 917 -28.05 -17.30 34.35
CA SER A 917 -28.64 -16.07 33.83
C SER A 917 -27.80 -14.86 34.22
N LEU A 918 -27.83 -13.78 33.43
CA LEU A 918 -27.13 -12.54 33.82
C LEU A 918 -27.63 -12.02 35.17
N LYS A 919 -28.94 -12.08 35.42
CA LYS A 919 -29.55 -11.63 36.68
C LYS A 919 -28.96 -12.36 37.89
N ASP A 920 -28.82 -13.68 37.82
CA ASP A 920 -28.27 -14.47 38.92
C ASP A 920 -26.76 -14.25 39.08
N ALA A 921 -26.05 -13.98 37.97
CA ALA A 921 -24.63 -13.63 38.02
C ALA A 921 -24.40 -12.27 38.70
N LEU A 922 -25.26 -11.27 38.44
CA LEU A 922 -25.21 -9.96 39.11
C LEU A 922 -25.52 -10.07 40.61
N ALA A 923 -26.52 -10.88 40.99
CA ALA A 923 -26.84 -11.13 42.40
C ALA A 923 -25.65 -11.79 43.15
N ALA A 924 -24.92 -12.69 42.48
CA ALA A 924 -23.70 -13.29 43.03
C ALA A 924 -22.56 -12.27 43.21
N LEU A 925 -22.39 -11.33 42.27
CA LEU A 925 -21.42 -10.23 42.41
C LEU A 925 -21.75 -9.34 43.63
N GLU A 926 -23.02 -8.96 43.79
CA GLU A 926 -23.46 -8.19 44.97
C GLU A 926 -23.24 -8.96 46.28
N GLY A 927 -23.53 -10.26 46.26
CA GLY A 927 -23.22 -11.17 47.35
C GLY A 927 -21.73 -11.16 47.70
N GLY A 928 -20.87 -11.31 46.69
CA GLY A 928 -19.41 -11.30 46.84
C GLY A 928 -18.87 -9.99 47.40
N ARG A 929 -19.35 -8.83 46.91
CA ARG A 929 -18.99 -7.52 47.46
C ARG A 929 -19.36 -7.39 48.93
N ARG A 930 -20.54 -7.85 49.34
CA ARG A 930 -20.95 -7.86 50.76
C ARG A 930 -20.03 -8.71 51.65
N ALA A 931 -19.35 -9.72 51.11
CA ALA A 931 -18.34 -10.50 51.83
C ALA A 931 -16.90 -9.97 51.68
N GLY A 932 -16.74 -8.78 51.10
CA GLY A 932 -15.44 -8.13 50.93
C GLY A 932 -14.62 -8.64 49.75
N CYS A 933 -15.20 -9.40 48.82
CA CYS A 933 -14.48 -9.82 47.61
C CYS A 933 -14.31 -8.65 46.66
N ASP A 934 -13.11 -8.39 46.17
CA ASP A 934 -12.77 -7.30 45.24
C ASP A 934 -12.06 -7.80 43.96
N GLU A 935 -11.93 -9.11 43.82
CA GLU A 935 -11.40 -9.79 42.64
C GLU A 935 -12.39 -10.85 42.15
N LEU A 936 -12.54 -10.97 40.83
CA LEU A 936 -13.45 -11.90 40.19
C LEU A 936 -12.66 -12.92 39.38
N VAL A 937 -12.88 -14.21 39.66
CA VAL A 937 -12.40 -15.32 38.83
C VAL A 937 -13.61 -15.98 38.20
N VAL A 938 -13.72 -15.90 36.88
CA VAL A 938 -14.78 -16.60 36.15
C VAL A 938 -14.23 -17.94 35.66
N MET A 939 -14.82 -19.03 36.12
CA MET A 939 -14.23 -20.36 35.99
C MET A 939 -15.24 -21.47 35.66
N ARG A 940 -14.67 -22.59 35.18
CA ARG A 940 -15.36 -23.81 34.72
C ARG A 940 -16.18 -23.60 33.43
N GLY A 941 -16.34 -24.69 32.67
CA GLY A 941 -16.82 -24.65 31.30
C GLY A 941 -15.83 -23.88 30.42
N GLU A 942 -16.32 -23.28 29.33
CA GLU A 942 -15.63 -22.21 28.60
C GLU A 942 -16.41 -20.89 28.78
N PRO A 943 -16.06 -20.08 29.79
CA PRO A 943 -16.75 -18.83 30.07
C PRO A 943 -16.76 -17.83 28.92
N ALA A 944 -15.77 -17.84 28.01
CA ALA A 944 -15.76 -16.93 26.86
C ALA A 944 -16.83 -17.26 25.81
N LEU A 945 -17.49 -18.42 25.89
CA LEU A 945 -18.67 -18.74 25.10
C LEU A 945 -19.97 -18.20 25.71
N TRP A 946 -19.97 -17.81 26.99
CA TRP A 946 -21.15 -17.27 27.64
C TRP A 946 -21.48 -15.87 27.09
N PRO A 947 -22.68 -15.65 26.49
CA PRO A 947 -22.97 -14.43 25.72
C PRO A 947 -22.80 -13.12 26.51
N HIS A 948 -23.03 -13.18 27.82
CA HIS A 948 -23.08 -12.04 28.74
C HIS A 948 -21.76 -11.75 29.48
N LEU A 949 -20.64 -12.37 29.09
CA LEU A 949 -19.35 -12.18 29.79
C LEU A 949 -18.93 -10.70 29.85
N THR A 950 -19.12 -9.95 28.76
CA THR A 950 -18.79 -8.52 28.71
C THR A 950 -19.70 -7.68 29.61
N GLU A 951 -20.99 -7.99 29.65
CA GLU A 951 -21.96 -7.31 30.51
C GLU A 951 -21.63 -7.57 31.99
N LEU A 952 -21.26 -8.80 32.33
CA LEU A 952 -20.78 -9.15 33.66
C LEU A 952 -19.49 -8.40 34.03
N ALA A 953 -18.53 -8.29 33.12
CA ALA A 953 -17.27 -7.58 33.37
C ALA A 953 -17.50 -6.09 33.64
N VAL A 954 -18.39 -5.45 32.86
CA VAL A 954 -18.79 -4.05 33.07
C VAL A 954 -19.46 -3.88 34.44
N ALA A 955 -20.41 -4.75 34.78
CA ALA A 955 -21.10 -4.69 36.06
C ALA A 955 -20.17 -4.96 37.25
N ALA A 956 -19.27 -5.94 37.16
CA ALA A 956 -18.29 -6.24 38.19
C ALA A 956 -17.40 -5.03 38.48
N ARG A 957 -16.89 -4.36 37.44
CA ARG A 957 -16.10 -3.13 37.59
C ARG A 957 -16.90 -2.01 38.25
N ALA A 958 -18.16 -1.81 37.84
CA ALA A 958 -19.05 -0.83 38.46
C ALA A 958 -19.34 -1.13 39.95
N MET A 959 -19.39 -2.41 40.33
CA MET A 959 -19.58 -2.87 41.71
C MET A 959 -18.29 -2.82 42.56
N GLY A 960 -17.15 -2.45 41.98
CA GLY A 960 -15.88 -2.29 42.69
C GLY A 960 -14.97 -3.53 42.69
N TYR A 961 -15.19 -4.48 41.78
CA TYR A 961 -14.19 -5.49 41.48
C TYR A 961 -13.04 -4.87 40.67
N ARG A 962 -11.82 -4.99 41.20
CA ARG A 962 -10.61 -4.32 40.65
C ARG A 962 -9.86 -5.18 39.64
N PHE A 963 -10.14 -6.47 39.60
CA PHE A 963 -9.42 -7.44 38.78
C PHE A 963 -10.34 -8.58 38.36
N LEU A 964 -10.32 -8.92 37.07
CA LEU A 964 -11.07 -10.03 36.49
C LEU A 964 -10.15 -11.03 35.79
N GLN A 965 -10.11 -12.25 36.31
CA GLN A 965 -9.40 -13.38 35.73
C GLN A 965 -10.38 -14.36 35.07
N LEU A 966 -10.02 -14.87 33.90
CA LEU A 966 -10.80 -15.87 33.17
C LEU A 966 -10.04 -17.20 33.10
N GLN A 967 -10.64 -18.31 33.55
CA GLN A 967 -10.16 -19.64 33.19
C GLN A 967 -10.71 -20.02 31.81
N THR A 968 -9.85 -20.38 30.87
CA THR A 968 -10.22 -20.61 29.47
C THR A 968 -9.33 -21.65 28.82
N ASN A 969 -9.82 -22.32 27.79
CA ASN A 969 -9.01 -23.11 26.86
C ASN A 969 -8.34 -22.24 25.77
N ALA A 970 -8.53 -20.92 25.84
CA ALA A 970 -8.02 -19.89 24.93
C ALA A 970 -8.54 -19.93 23.49
N ARG A 971 -9.25 -20.97 23.05
CA ARG A 971 -9.76 -21.08 21.67
C ARG A 971 -10.69 -19.94 21.27
N PRO A 972 -11.58 -19.42 22.13
CA PRO A 972 -12.41 -18.25 21.79
C PRO A 972 -11.60 -16.99 21.48
N PHE A 973 -10.37 -16.87 22.01
CA PHE A 973 -9.44 -15.77 21.72
C PHE A 973 -8.67 -15.97 20.41
N ALA A 974 -8.77 -17.12 19.75
CA ALA A 974 -8.26 -17.30 18.38
C ALA A 974 -9.23 -16.78 17.31
N ARG A 975 -10.47 -16.42 17.68
CA ARG A 975 -11.55 -16.07 16.74
C ARG A 975 -11.66 -14.55 16.54
N PRO A 976 -11.43 -14.01 15.32
CA PRO A 976 -11.42 -12.55 15.09
C PRO A 976 -12.73 -11.83 15.46
N ARG A 977 -13.88 -12.48 15.26
CA ARG A 977 -15.21 -11.90 15.52
C ARG A 977 -15.46 -11.59 17.00
N THR A 978 -14.86 -12.37 17.90
CA THR A 978 -15.07 -12.24 19.35
C THR A 978 -13.86 -11.66 20.08
N LEU A 979 -12.69 -11.64 19.45
CA LEU A 979 -11.40 -11.29 20.06
C LEU A 979 -11.42 -9.92 20.76
N ALA A 980 -11.76 -8.84 20.06
CA ALA A 980 -11.72 -7.49 20.63
C ALA A 980 -12.64 -7.35 21.85
N ARG A 981 -13.84 -7.95 21.79
CA ARG A 981 -14.82 -7.94 22.88
C ARG A 981 -14.33 -8.73 24.10
N LEU A 982 -13.75 -9.90 23.88
CA LEU A 982 -13.24 -10.75 24.96
C LEU A 982 -12.01 -10.13 25.64
N LEU A 983 -11.06 -9.57 24.87
CA LEU A 983 -9.89 -8.90 25.43
C LEU A 983 -10.23 -7.66 26.27
N ALA A 984 -11.31 -6.95 25.93
CA ALA A 984 -11.79 -5.81 26.72
C ALA A 984 -12.38 -6.24 28.08
N ALA A 985 -12.91 -7.47 28.17
CA ALA A 985 -13.63 -7.98 29.34
C ALA A 985 -12.71 -8.60 30.40
N VAL A 986 -11.48 -8.98 30.07
CA VAL A 986 -10.58 -9.73 30.97
C VAL A 986 -9.29 -8.96 31.26
N ASP A 987 -8.79 -9.06 32.50
CA ASP A 987 -7.51 -8.46 32.91
C ASP A 987 -6.38 -9.52 32.89
N ALA A 988 -6.72 -10.75 33.24
CA ALA A 988 -5.84 -11.91 33.19
C ALA A 988 -6.56 -13.16 32.69
N ALA A 989 -5.80 -14.12 32.18
CA ALA A 989 -6.30 -15.41 31.77
C ALA A 989 -5.46 -16.55 32.36
N GLU A 990 -6.16 -17.54 32.89
CA GLU A 990 -5.59 -18.84 33.19
C GLU A 990 -5.93 -19.78 32.02
N VAL A 991 -4.92 -20.09 31.22
CA VAL A 991 -5.08 -20.90 30.01
C VAL A 991 -4.78 -22.35 30.33
N ILE A 992 -5.74 -23.23 30.05
CA ILE A 992 -5.57 -24.67 30.23
C ILE A 992 -4.88 -25.27 28.99
N LEU A 993 -3.70 -25.85 29.16
CA LEU A 993 -2.96 -26.55 28.10
C LEU A 993 -2.74 -28.01 28.50
N LEU A 994 -3.13 -28.96 27.65
CA LEU A 994 -3.13 -30.40 27.98
C LEU A 994 -1.84 -31.14 27.58
N GLY A 995 -0.95 -30.51 26.81
CA GLY A 995 0.29 -31.13 26.35
C GLY A 995 1.19 -30.18 25.58
N PRO A 996 2.44 -30.58 25.26
CA PRO A 996 3.43 -29.75 24.59
C PRO A 996 3.32 -29.76 23.04
N ASP A 997 2.45 -30.59 22.47
CA ASP A 997 2.27 -30.75 21.04
C ASP A 997 0.81 -31.04 20.66
N GLU A 998 0.49 -30.86 19.38
CA GLU A 998 -0.85 -30.99 18.82
C GLU A 998 -1.42 -32.40 19.01
N ALA A 999 -0.60 -33.43 18.80
CA ALA A 999 -1.02 -34.82 18.97
C ALA A 999 -1.46 -35.13 20.42
N THR A 1000 -0.68 -34.68 21.42
CA THR A 1000 -0.99 -34.91 22.83
C THR A 1000 -2.18 -34.09 23.27
N HIS A 1001 -2.21 -32.79 22.93
CA HIS A 1001 -3.24 -31.89 23.39
C HIS A 1001 -4.61 -32.20 22.76
N ASP A 1002 -4.68 -32.40 21.44
CA ASP A 1002 -5.96 -32.67 20.74
C ASP A 1002 -6.56 -34.03 21.14
N ALA A 1003 -5.71 -35.05 21.36
CA ALA A 1003 -6.17 -36.35 21.83
C ALA A 1003 -6.78 -36.29 23.24
N LEU A 1004 -6.25 -35.42 24.10
CA LEU A 1004 -6.77 -35.21 25.45
C LEU A 1004 -7.98 -34.28 25.48
N SER A 1005 -8.03 -33.31 24.57
CA SER A 1005 -9.11 -32.32 24.49
C SER A 1005 -10.37 -32.86 23.80
N GLY A 1006 -10.21 -33.90 22.97
CA GLY A 1006 -11.29 -34.45 22.15
C GLY A 1006 -11.69 -33.54 20.99
N ALA A 1007 -10.83 -32.60 20.59
CA ALA A 1007 -11.08 -31.64 19.52
C ALA A 1007 -9.83 -31.41 18.64
N THR A 1008 -9.93 -31.73 17.34
CA THR A 1008 -8.86 -31.50 16.36
C THR A 1008 -8.61 -30.01 16.13
N GLY A 1009 -7.34 -29.60 16.09
CA GLY A 1009 -6.90 -28.22 15.93
C GLY A 1009 -6.93 -27.40 17.23
N SER A 1010 -7.38 -27.99 18.35
CA SER A 1010 -7.54 -27.29 19.62
C SER A 1010 -6.23 -26.75 20.18
N PHE A 1011 -5.11 -27.46 19.97
CA PHE A 1011 -3.79 -27.01 20.37
C PHE A 1011 -3.39 -25.71 19.65
N ARG A 1012 -3.54 -25.67 18.31
CA ARG A 1012 -3.20 -24.48 17.51
C ARG A 1012 -4.05 -23.28 17.92
N GLU A 1013 -5.34 -23.49 18.09
CA GLU A 1013 -6.26 -22.44 18.55
C GLU A 1013 -5.93 -21.98 19.97
N ALA A 1014 -5.60 -22.88 20.89
CA ALA A 1014 -5.17 -22.53 22.23
C ALA A 1014 -3.88 -21.70 22.22
N LEU A 1015 -2.90 -22.05 21.37
CA LEU A 1015 -1.67 -21.27 21.22
C LEU A 1015 -1.91 -19.89 20.60
N MET A 1016 -2.76 -19.80 19.56
CA MET A 1016 -3.14 -18.53 18.95
C MET A 1016 -3.88 -17.62 19.94
N GLY A 1017 -4.82 -18.18 20.69
CA GLY A 1017 -5.54 -17.44 21.73
C GLY A 1017 -4.63 -16.99 22.88
N THR A 1018 -3.70 -17.85 23.31
CA THR A 1018 -2.66 -17.52 24.29
C THR A 1018 -1.79 -16.36 23.80
N LYS A 1019 -1.37 -16.41 22.54
CA LYS A 1019 -0.59 -15.34 21.91
C LYS A 1019 -1.40 -14.04 21.79
N ALA A 1020 -2.70 -14.12 21.52
CA ALA A 1020 -3.58 -12.96 21.46
C ALA A 1020 -3.75 -12.30 22.84
N LEU A 1021 -3.89 -13.11 23.90
CA LEU A 1021 -3.91 -12.64 25.29
C LEU A 1021 -2.59 -11.95 25.67
N LEU A 1022 -1.45 -12.58 25.39
CA LEU A 1022 -0.12 -12.00 25.64
C LEU A 1022 0.12 -10.72 24.83
N GLY A 1023 -0.27 -10.71 23.54
CA GLY A 1023 -0.15 -9.55 22.66
C GLY A 1023 -1.03 -8.37 23.06
N ALA A 1024 -2.12 -8.63 23.79
CA ALA A 1024 -2.97 -7.61 24.40
C ALA A 1024 -2.50 -7.19 25.81
N GLY A 1025 -1.30 -7.61 26.23
CA GLY A 1025 -0.71 -7.28 27.52
C GLY A 1025 -1.43 -7.92 28.72
N LYS A 1026 -2.25 -8.95 28.51
CA LYS A 1026 -2.95 -9.65 29.60
C LYS A 1026 -1.97 -10.52 30.37
N GLU A 1027 -2.18 -10.62 31.68
CA GLU A 1027 -1.41 -11.58 32.48
C GLU A 1027 -1.89 -13.00 32.12
N VAL A 1028 -0.96 -13.87 31.73
CA VAL A 1028 -1.26 -15.25 31.36
C VAL A 1028 -0.54 -16.22 32.28
N LEU A 1029 -1.32 -17.05 32.96
CA LEU A 1029 -0.87 -18.26 33.64
C LEU A 1029 -1.28 -19.45 32.78
N VAL A 1030 -0.35 -20.35 32.46
CA VAL A 1030 -0.72 -21.61 31.81
C VAL A 1030 -0.83 -22.72 32.85
N THR A 1031 -2.01 -23.31 32.97
CA THR A 1031 -2.26 -24.46 33.85
C THR A 1031 -2.22 -25.74 33.02
N VAL A 1032 -1.40 -26.70 33.44
CA VAL A 1032 -1.26 -28.01 32.81
C VAL A 1032 -1.73 -29.09 33.78
N PRO A 1033 -2.89 -29.72 33.50
CA PRO A 1033 -3.35 -30.88 34.25
C PRO A 1033 -2.35 -32.04 34.10
N VAL A 1034 -1.95 -32.64 35.21
CA VAL A 1034 -1.05 -33.79 35.27
C VAL A 1034 -1.89 -35.06 35.13
N LEU A 1035 -1.82 -35.69 33.95
CA LEU A 1035 -2.67 -36.81 33.56
C LEU A 1035 -1.83 -38.03 33.18
N ARG A 1036 -2.41 -39.23 33.29
CA ARG A 1036 -1.74 -40.49 32.90
C ARG A 1036 -1.25 -40.49 31.44
N ARG A 1037 -1.92 -39.77 30.55
CA ARG A 1037 -1.54 -39.69 29.12
C ARG A 1037 -0.53 -38.59 28.78
N ASN A 1038 -0.30 -37.59 29.65
CA ASN A 1038 0.67 -36.51 29.35
C ASN A 1038 1.88 -36.44 30.30
N PHE A 1039 1.86 -37.12 31.46
CA PHE A 1039 2.90 -36.95 32.50
C PHE A 1039 4.34 -37.20 32.00
N ARG A 1040 4.52 -38.11 31.02
CA ARG A 1040 5.82 -38.40 30.41
C ARG A 1040 6.37 -37.29 29.52
N ARG A 1041 5.57 -36.27 29.21
CA ARG A 1041 5.89 -35.18 28.26
C ARG A 1041 5.79 -33.79 28.91
N LEU A 1042 5.58 -33.70 30.23
CA LEU A 1042 5.44 -32.41 30.93
C LEU A 1042 6.72 -31.58 30.94
N ASP A 1043 7.87 -32.22 30.88
CA ASP A 1043 9.20 -31.60 30.77
C ASP A 1043 9.41 -30.80 29.48
N ALA A 1044 8.65 -31.11 28.42
CA ALA A 1044 8.67 -30.36 27.17
C ALA A 1044 7.78 -29.09 27.19
N VAL A 1045 6.86 -28.97 28.14
CA VAL A 1045 5.94 -27.83 28.25
C VAL A 1045 6.69 -26.50 28.51
N PRO A 1046 7.64 -26.41 29.46
CA PRO A 1046 8.34 -25.15 29.73
C PRO A 1046 9.03 -24.54 28.51
N ALA A 1047 9.64 -25.38 27.66
CA ALA A 1047 10.28 -24.92 26.42
C ALA A 1047 9.27 -24.38 25.40
N LEU A 1048 8.05 -24.95 25.33
CA LEU A 1048 6.96 -24.39 24.53
C LEU A 1048 6.51 -23.02 25.10
N LEU A 1049 6.29 -22.95 26.41
CA LEU A 1049 5.80 -21.75 27.08
C LEU A 1049 6.79 -20.59 27.00
N SER A 1050 8.09 -20.87 27.19
CA SER A 1050 9.17 -19.90 27.02
C SER A 1050 9.16 -19.28 25.61
N ARG A 1051 9.03 -20.12 24.57
CA ARG A 1051 8.95 -19.66 23.17
C ARG A 1051 7.71 -18.81 22.88
N LEU A 1052 6.61 -19.06 23.59
CA LEU A 1052 5.38 -18.26 23.48
C LEU A 1052 5.46 -16.93 24.26
N GLY A 1053 6.44 -16.76 25.14
CA GLY A 1053 6.55 -15.60 26.03
C GLY A 1053 5.73 -15.71 27.32
N VAL A 1054 5.26 -16.91 27.67
CA VAL A 1054 4.59 -17.17 28.95
C VAL A 1054 5.63 -17.24 30.07
N ARG A 1055 5.36 -16.54 31.18
CA ARG A 1055 6.29 -16.43 32.32
C ARG A 1055 5.93 -17.32 33.51
N ARG A 1056 4.69 -17.84 33.55
CA ARG A 1056 4.13 -18.58 34.68
C ARG A 1056 3.47 -19.88 34.20
N VAL A 1057 3.78 -20.98 34.85
CA VAL A 1057 3.17 -22.28 34.61
C VAL A 1057 2.72 -22.90 35.94
N GLN A 1058 1.53 -23.48 35.95
CA GLN A 1058 0.99 -24.23 37.08
C GLN A 1058 0.80 -25.69 36.67
N PHE A 1059 1.33 -26.62 37.46
CA PHE A 1059 1.04 -28.04 37.28
C PHE A 1059 -0.05 -28.45 38.27
N ASN A 1060 -1.22 -28.82 37.74
CA ASN A 1060 -2.40 -29.15 38.53
C ASN A 1060 -2.60 -30.67 38.55
N PHE A 1061 -2.68 -31.27 39.74
CA PHE A 1061 -3.12 -32.65 39.89
C PHE A 1061 -4.64 -32.67 40.08
N PRO A 1062 -5.42 -33.06 39.05
CA PRO A 1062 -6.85 -32.87 39.04
C PRO A 1062 -7.54 -33.80 40.05
N ARG A 1063 -8.70 -33.36 40.55
CA ARG A 1063 -9.55 -34.19 41.42
C ARG A 1063 -10.09 -35.40 40.63
N PRO A 1064 -10.09 -36.62 41.22
CA PRO A 1064 -10.82 -37.76 40.68
C PRO A 1064 -12.34 -37.49 40.64
N VAL A 1065 -12.99 -37.84 39.52
CA VAL A 1065 -14.44 -37.64 39.32
C VAL A 1065 -15.14 -38.99 39.23
N GLN A 1066 -16.22 -39.16 40.00
CA GLN A 1066 -17.07 -40.33 39.97
C GLN A 1066 -18.31 -40.03 39.12
N MET A 1067 -18.48 -40.73 37.99
CA MET A 1067 -19.68 -40.61 37.15
C MET A 1067 -20.73 -41.65 37.57
N PRO A 1068 -22.03 -41.46 37.29
CA PRO A 1068 -23.11 -42.34 37.76
C PRO A 1068 -23.01 -43.81 37.32
N ARG A 1069 -22.19 -44.15 36.31
CA ARG A 1069 -22.03 -45.51 35.77
C ARG A 1069 -20.58 -45.98 35.61
N GLU A 1070 -19.60 -45.10 35.76
CA GLU A 1070 -18.16 -45.40 35.63
C GLU A 1070 -17.36 -44.40 36.49
N VAL A 1071 -16.27 -44.83 37.12
CA VAL A 1071 -15.28 -43.88 37.65
C VAL A 1071 -14.45 -43.42 36.46
N ALA A 1072 -14.32 -42.11 36.22
CA ALA A 1072 -13.42 -41.62 35.18
C ALA A 1072 -11.98 -42.00 35.61
N VAL A 1073 -11.42 -43.01 34.94
CA VAL A 1073 -10.13 -43.64 35.30
C VAL A 1073 -8.93 -42.75 34.89
N GLU A 1074 -9.13 -41.78 34.01
CA GLU A 1074 -8.05 -41.01 33.38
C GLU A 1074 -7.15 -40.17 34.34
N PRO A 1075 -7.63 -39.57 35.46
CA PRO A 1075 -6.77 -38.91 36.45
C PRO A 1075 -6.08 -39.88 37.45
N LEU A 1076 -6.22 -41.21 37.31
CA LEU A 1076 -5.61 -42.20 38.21
C LEU A 1076 -4.10 -42.42 37.96
N LEU A 1077 -3.33 -41.32 37.97
CA LEU A 1077 -1.88 -41.34 38.04
C LEU A 1077 -1.48 -41.40 39.52
N ARG A 1078 -0.50 -42.26 39.86
CA ARG A 1078 0.01 -42.29 41.23
C ARG A 1078 0.66 -40.97 41.58
N LEU A 1079 0.45 -40.49 42.81
CA LEU A 1079 0.98 -39.22 43.29
C LEU A 1079 2.51 -39.18 43.21
N ALA A 1080 3.19 -40.31 43.42
CA ALA A 1080 4.63 -40.43 43.24
C ALA A 1080 5.04 -40.16 41.78
N ASP A 1081 4.36 -40.76 40.81
CA ASP A 1081 4.64 -40.56 39.38
C ASP A 1081 4.34 -39.12 38.95
N ALA A 1082 3.26 -38.54 39.47
CA ALA A 1082 2.88 -37.15 39.24
C ALA A 1082 3.95 -36.19 39.80
N ALA A 1083 4.38 -36.42 41.03
CA ALA A 1083 5.41 -35.61 41.68
C ALA A 1083 6.75 -35.68 40.96
N GLU A 1084 7.17 -36.87 40.51
CA GLU A 1084 8.40 -37.05 39.73
C GLU A 1084 8.34 -36.30 38.39
N ALA A 1085 7.21 -36.40 37.68
CA ALA A 1085 7.01 -35.69 36.41
C ALA A 1085 6.99 -34.16 36.60
N VAL A 1086 6.34 -33.67 37.66
CA VAL A 1086 6.35 -32.24 38.01
C VAL A 1086 7.74 -31.78 38.41
N GLY A 1087 8.51 -32.57 39.16
CA GLY A 1087 9.90 -32.27 39.50
C GLY A 1087 10.78 -32.07 38.26
N ARG A 1088 10.69 -32.98 37.28
CA ARG A 1088 11.39 -32.83 35.99
C ARG A 1088 10.97 -31.56 35.24
N ALA A 1089 9.67 -31.32 35.13
CA ALA A 1089 9.14 -30.16 34.43
C ALA A 1089 9.50 -28.84 35.12
N ALA A 1090 9.50 -28.82 36.45
CA ALA A 1090 9.94 -27.67 37.23
C ALA A 1090 11.42 -27.38 37.06
N GLY A 1091 12.29 -28.41 37.02
CA GLY A 1091 13.70 -28.26 36.71
C GLY A 1091 13.93 -27.64 35.33
N ALA A 1092 13.20 -28.11 34.31
CA ALA A 1092 13.25 -27.54 32.97
C ALA A 1092 12.75 -26.07 32.93
N ALA A 1093 11.70 -25.74 33.68
CA ALA A 1093 11.18 -24.39 33.80
C ALA A 1093 12.15 -23.42 34.50
N ALA A 1094 12.81 -23.87 35.57
CA ALA A 1094 13.82 -23.07 36.28
C ALA A 1094 14.98 -22.68 35.36
N GLY A 1095 15.46 -23.61 34.52
CA GLY A 1095 16.52 -23.34 33.53
C GLY A 1095 16.13 -22.32 32.44
N LEU A 1096 14.82 -22.08 32.26
CA LEU A 1096 14.26 -21.14 31.29
C LEU A 1096 13.72 -19.85 31.94
N GLY A 1097 13.86 -19.70 33.27
CA GLY A 1097 13.39 -18.53 34.01
C GLY A 1097 11.86 -18.45 34.17
N LEU A 1098 11.14 -19.57 34.03
CA LEU A 1098 9.69 -19.61 34.27
C LEU A 1098 9.38 -19.78 35.76
N SER A 1099 8.36 -19.06 36.23
CA SER A 1099 7.77 -19.28 37.54
C SER A 1099 6.89 -20.54 37.50
N VAL A 1100 7.09 -21.44 38.47
CA VAL A 1100 6.35 -22.69 38.60
C VAL A 1100 5.52 -22.68 39.87
N THR A 1101 4.24 -23.02 39.75
CA THR A 1101 3.36 -23.31 40.88
C THR A 1101 2.75 -24.71 40.74
N THR A 1102 2.24 -25.26 41.84
CA THR A 1102 1.57 -26.57 41.85
C THR A 1102 0.24 -26.52 42.58
N GLU A 1103 -0.71 -27.33 42.13
CA GLU A 1103 -2.05 -27.47 42.73
C GLU A 1103 -2.41 -28.95 42.89
N GLY A 1104 -3.08 -29.31 43.98
CA GLY A 1104 -3.57 -30.68 44.19
C GLY A 1104 -2.50 -31.74 44.51
N LEU A 1105 -1.22 -31.36 44.66
CA LEU A 1105 -0.13 -32.25 45.08
C LEU A 1105 0.25 -32.06 46.56
N PRO A 1106 0.34 -33.13 47.36
CA PRO A 1106 0.83 -33.04 48.75
C PRO A 1106 2.28 -32.52 48.84
N LEU A 1107 2.55 -31.57 49.74
CA LEU A 1107 3.88 -30.97 49.92
C LEU A 1107 4.98 -31.98 50.26
N CYS A 1108 4.63 -33.11 50.88
CA CYS A 1108 5.61 -34.15 51.23
C CYS A 1108 6.17 -34.90 50.02
N LEU A 1109 5.56 -34.74 48.85
CA LEU A 1109 6.01 -35.31 47.58
C LEU A 1109 6.75 -34.29 46.71
N LEU A 1110 6.73 -33.02 47.09
CA LEU A 1110 7.42 -31.95 46.38
C LEU A 1110 8.79 -31.68 47.00
N ASP A 1111 9.76 -31.38 46.13
CA ASP A 1111 11.07 -30.87 46.51
C ASP A 1111 10.94 -29.55 47.29
N GLU A 1112 11.86 -29.30 48.21
CA GLU A 1112 11.81 -28.15 49.13
C GLU A 1112 11.65 -26.81 48.40
N GLY A 1113 12.30 -26.63 47.25
CA GLY A 1113 12.17 -25.45 46.41
C GLY A 1113 10.76 -25.22 45.83
N LEU A 1114 9.99 -26.29 45.59
CA LEU A 1114 8.64 -26.22 45.03
C LEU A 1114 7.54 -26.06 46.07
N ARG A 1115 7.83 -26.37 47.34
CA ARG A 1115 6.85 -26.24 48.44
C ARG A 1115 6.36 -24.81 48.62
N SER A 1116 7.22 -23.82 48.33
CA SER A 1116 6.88 -22.39 48.42
C SER A 1116 5.94 -21.91 47.30
N GLY A 1117 5.89 -22.62 46.17
CA GLY A 1117 5.01 -22.34 45.03
C GLY A 1117 3.78 -23.24 44.96
N ALA A 1118 3.59 -24.13 45.93
CA ALA A 1118 2.41 -24.97 46.03
C ALA A 1118 1.24 -24.22 46.67
N GLU A 1119 0.03 -24.56 46.23
CA GLU A 1119 -1.21 -24.10 46.86
C GLU A 1119 -1.22 -24.46 48.35
N SER A 1120 -1.08 -23.48 49.24
CA SER A 1120 -1.15 -23.71 50.69
C SER A 1120 -2.60 -23.81 51.15
N ALA A 1121 -2.85 -24.50 52.26
CA ALA A 1121 -4.17 -24.51 52.89
C ALA A 1121 -4.67 -23.07 53.22
N GLU A 1122 -3.75 -22.18 53.61
CA GLU A 1122 -4.03 -20.75 53.88
C GLU A 1122 -4.43 -19.94 52.64
N ALA A 1123 -4.05 -20.37 51.43
CA ALA A 1123 -4.45 -19.70 50.20
C ALA A 1123 -5.97 -19.77 49.97
N TRP A 1124 -6.62 -20.84 50.47
CA TRP A 1124 -8.04 -21.11 50.29
C TRP A 1124 -8.96 -20.20 51.14
N ASP A 1125 -8.48 -19.65 52.26
CA ASP A 1125 -9.24 -18.73 53.12
C ASP A 1125 -9.55 -17.37 52.45
N ARG A 1126 -8.87 -17.09 51.33
CA ARG A 1126 -9.05 -15.87 50.52
C ARG A 1126 -10.11 -15.99 49.43
N PHE A 1127 -10.64 -17.18 49.19
CA PHE A 1127 -11.61 -17.43 48.13
C PHE A 1127 -13.03 -17.51 48.70
N ARG A 1128 -14.00 -17.07 47.91
CA ARG A 1128 -15.41 -17.37 48.06
C ARG A 1128 -15.87 -18.01 46.76
N ALA A 1129 -16.39 -19.22 46.82
CA ALA A 1129 -16.99 -19.88 45.66
C ALA A 1129 -18.50 -19.59 45.62
N ASP A 1130 -19.03 -19.28 44.44
CA ASP A 1130 -20.47 -19.15 44.20
C ASP A 1130 -20.87 -20.01 43.00
N ASP A 1131 -21.61 -21.08 43.28
CA ASP A 1131 -21.94 -22.15 42.34
C ASP A 1131 -23.45 -22.44 42.30
N LEU A 1132 -24.20 -21.64 41.54
CA LEU A 1132 -25.55 -21.90 41.00
C LEU A 1132 -26.39 -22.95 41.78
N ASN A 1133 -26.89 -22.58 42.96
CA ASN A 1133 -27.96 -23.27 43.70
C ASN A 1133 -27.90 -24.82 43.85
N GLY A 1134 -26.75 -25.42 44.20
CA GLY A 1134 -26.77 -26.78 44.77
C GLY A 1134 -25.46 -27.58 44.84
N VAL A 1135 -24.92 -27.66 46.06
CA VAL A 1135 -24.08 -28.72 46.69
C VAL A 1135 -23.06 -29.48 45.81
N HIS A 1136 -21.93 -28.84 45.54
CA HIS A 1136 -20.77 -29.21 46.34
C HIS A 1136 -20.39 -27.94 47.09
N ASP A 1137 -20.74 -27.93 48.37
CA ASP A 1137 -20.49 -26.86 49.34
C ASP A 1137 -19.16 -26.14 49.08
N GLY A 1138 -19.16 -24.82 49.30
CA GLY A 1138 -17.99 -23.97 49.11
C GLY A 1138 -16.74 -24.53 49.82
N LEU A 1139 -15.58 -23.95 49.50
CA LEU A 1139 -14.22 -24.25 50.01
C LEU A 1139 -14.07 -25.13 51.28
N GLY A 1140 -14.89 -24.91 52.32
CA GLY A 1140 -15.02 -25.81 53.47
C GLY A 1140 -15.23 -27.30 53.15
N VAL A 1141 -15.92 -27.68 52.06
CA VAL A 1141 -16.06 -29.09 51.65
C VAL A 1141 -14.95 -29.59 50.76
N GLN A 1142 -14.20 -28.71 50.07
CA GLN A 1142 -12.93 -29.13 49.48
C GLN A 1142 -11.89 -29.48 50.55
N ILE A 1143 -11.90 -28.79 51.70
CA ILE A 1143 -11.08 -29.14 52.86
C ILE A 1143 -11.49 -30.50 53.43
N GLN A 1144 -12.80 -30.76 53.57
CA GLN A 1144 -13.30 -32.06 54.03
C GLN A 1144 -13.09 -33.20 53.01
N ALA A 1145 -13.06 -32.90 51.71
CA ALA A 1145 -12.77 -33.83 50.63
C ALA A 1145 -11.28 -34.22 50.54
N ARG A 1146 -10.40 -33.60 51.33
CA ARG A 1146 -8.97 -33.93 51.42
C ARG A 1146 -8.59 -34.33 52.86
N PRO A 1147 -8.95 -35.56 53.30
CA PRO A 1147 -8.84 -35.97 54.69
C PRO A 1147 -7.37 -36.03 55.15
N GLN A 1148 -7.15 -36.19 56.45
CA GLN A 1148 -5.81 -36.29 57.05
C GLN A 1148 -5.49 -37.75 57.43
N PRO A 1149 -4.75 -38.50 56.60
CA PRO A 1149 -4.29 -39.84 56.93
C PRO A 1149 -3.41 -39.85 58.20
N PRO A 1150 -3.28 -40.99 58.89
CA PRO A 1150 -2.44 -41.10 60.09
C PRO A 1150 -1.02 -40.54 59.93
N ALA A 1151 -0.37 -40.80 58.79
CA ALA A 1151 0.98 -40.31 58.47
C ALA A 1151 1.09 -38.76 58.42
N CYS A 1152 -0.02 -38.06 58.19
CA CYS A 1152 -0.07 -36.61 58.11
C CYS A 1152 -0.38 -35.93 59.47
N ARG A 1153 -0.82 -36.68 60.49
CA ARG A 1153 -1.17 -36.10 61.82
C ARG A 1153 0.06 -35.57 62.57
N ILE A 1154 1.19 -36.24 62.39
CA ILE A 1154 2.49 -35.94 63.01
C ILE A 1154 3.44 -35.17 62.09
N CYS A 1155 2.98 -34.74 60.90
CA CYS A 1155 3.81 -34.05 59.91
C CYS A 1155 3.92 -32.55 60.23
N VAL A 1156 5.12 -31.97 60.13
CA VAL A 1156 5.33 -30.53 60.37
C VAL A 1156 4.61 -29.66 59.34
N LEU A 1157 4.40 -30.18 58.13
CA LEU A 1157 3.70 -29.49 57.04
C LEU A 1157 2.17 -29.63 57.10
N ARG A 1158 1.59 -30.22 58.15
CA ARG A 1158 0.17 -30.63 58.17
C ARG A 1158 -0.83 -29.47 58.05
N GLU A 1159 -0.45 -28.29 58.53
CA GLU A 1159 -1.30 -27.09 58.54
C GLU A 1159 -1.20 -26.34 57.20
N SER A 1160 -0.04 -26.39 56.53
CA SER A 1160 0.18 -25.68 55.26
C SER A 1160 -0.06 -26.56 54.02
N CYS A 1161 -0.06 -27.88 54.16
CA CYS A 1161 -0.17 -28.82 53.05
C CYS A 1161 -1.60 -28.92 52.49
N PRO A 1162 -1.79 -28.87 51.16
CA PRO A 1162 -3.10 -28.99 50.53
C PRO A 1162 -3.71 -30.40 50.60
N ARG A 1163 -2.94 -31.40 51.07
CA ARG A 1163 -3.32 -32.83 51.18
C ARG A 1163 -3.74 -33.43 49.82
N THR A 1164 -4.28 -34.65 49.82
CA THR A 1164 -4.81 -35.31 48.61
C THR A 1164 -6.29 -35.67 48.78
N TRP A 1165 -6.97 -35.99 47.69
CA TRP A 1165 -8.40 -36.25 47.62
C TRP A 1165 -8.81 -37.55 48.31
N ALA A 1166 -9.97 -37.57 48.97
CA ALA A 1166 -10.53 -38.74 49.65
C ALA A 1166 -10.67 -39.95 48.70
N LEU A 1167 -11.22 -39.72 47.51
CA LEU A 1167 -11.38 -40.75 46.48
C LEU A 1167 -10.03 -41.29 45.97
N TYR A 1168 -8.96 -40.48 45.99
CA TYR A 1168 -7.62 -40.98 45.69
C TYR A 1168 -7.15 -41.97 46.77
N LEU A 1169 -7.35 -41.63 48.05
CA LEU A 1169 -6.96 -42.50 49.17
C LEU A 1169 -7.77 -43.79 49.23
N GLU A 1170 -9.03 -43.75 48.82
CA GLU A 1170 -9.87 -44.95 48.69
C GLU A 1170 -9.30 -45.92 47.64
N ILE A 1171 -8.80 -45.40 46.52
CA ILE A 1171 -8.32 -46.21 45.40
C ILE A 1171 -6.86 -46.69 45.58
N PHE A 1172 -5.96 -45.80 46.04
CA PHE A 1172 -4.52 -46.06 46.09
C PHE A 1172 -3.94 -46.17 47.51
N GLY A 1173 -4.74 -45.89 48.54
CA GLY A 1173 -4.27 -45.84 49.92
C GLY A 1173 -3.37 -44.64 50.22
N SER A 1174 -2.79 -44.61 51.42
CA SER A 1174 -1.92 -43.52 51.89
C SER A 1174 -0.43 -43.84 51.87
N ALA A 1175 -0.02 -44.97 51.27
CA ALA A 1175 1.35 -45.49 51.35
C ALA A 1175 2.40 -44.59 50.69
N GLU A 1176 2.01 -43.80 49.70
CA GLU A 1176 2.90 -42.87 49.00
C GLU A 1176 3.21 -41.62 49.83
N LEU A 1177 2.38 -41.30 50.83
CA LEU A 1177 2.53 -40.09 51.64
C LEU A 1177 3.63 -40.28 52.69
N ARG A 1178 4.53 -39.30 52.76
CA ARG A 1178 5.65 -39.31 53.71
C ARG A 1178 5.45 -38.28 54.81
N THR A 1179 5.80 -38.64 56.04
CA THR A 1179 5.86 -37.69 57.15
C THR A 1179 7.13 -36.85 57.02
N VAL A 1180 6.98 -35.54 56.82
CA VAL A 1180 8.08 -34.58 56.93
C VAL A 1180 8.18 -34.20 58.40
N ARG A 1181 9.35 -34.42 59.00
CA ARG A 1181 9.63 -34.13 60.40
C ARG A 1181 10.22 -32.75 60.57
#